data_AF-A0A8J4FAS8-F1
#
_entry.id   AF-A0A8J4FAS8-F1
#
_cell.length_a   1.000
_cell.length_b   1.000
_cell.length_c   1.000
_cell.angle_alpha   90.00
_cell.angle_beta   90.00
_cell.angle_gamma   90.00
#
_symmetry.space_group_name_H-M   'P 1'
#
loop_
_entity.id
_entity.type
_entity.pdbx_description
1 polymer ?
#
loop_
_entity_poly.entity_id
_entity_poly.type
_entity_poly.pdbx_seq_one_letter_code
_entity_poly.pdbx_strand_id
1 'polypeptide(L)'
;MAPANCDSRWIFELLPYTWQRRFQRFLLSLLLLVATSLLALDDASAATPPSPVPQSPPAQTLTRSPLLLRPPLLQPTIAASVLSIYLKGKLQYRTTKPIGSWLLTSINGSSSLYMLPNQPVDVQSGQEISPGQGVSLTCFLPNTSTTTCSNITNARITQAAMPIKITNITLSVLVVVVRLNKSSECDRQRGANVTEVQNAFLGPNGYADFFRSCSYGMMVFDRDNLRVEQIEIPCYTEIMKCNEETVVNEAQSQLRDAGIQVGSYSNFLYIVPDIQPTRCRWSGLAELPGLKTWFLPGKPGIFSKGIVMQEILHNFGLHHGWKDGVEYMDYSTAMGNGNSCPSAPELWRLGWATPLVQLDSSSFPMATYKNFNLSATYLGPTGVMIKIQPDWLGELYKMNMYLALRVRMAGDRDLIEELNGKLNIHEINKVIDNSFLANEDPKVSFIGALGPGSSVTYFNYKLRLFVGAFDSKTSTIIVTLCRFVTGPNECTADALPMLPSPQSPPPSPPNPPSPMLPSPQSPPPSPPNPPSPMPPSPQSPPPSPPNPPSPMPPSPQSPPPSPPNPPSPMPPSPQSPPPSPPNPPSPMPPSPRSPPPSPPNPPSPMPPSPRSPPPSPPNPPSPMPPSPPSPPFKPKPLTPLPSLTPSCPGYQQLPNNLRPEVVNLDACIGVIVQSGLDVAQAGASPTPPTTSAVRAWLDAEGGNSKGGSLPVQLNFTGNCLMYQDASTGAIAFDGNTCFGYSSQDLPSSWNNSAEAAFTAVWIGSFTLNTSKPQMLMTLSRTKNDYFKELYWESTLLFPYDPELGFGFNIQSSNMPAAPTDMWTLEAIVRPSGAASVSYYRYNKQRPYLQSWIFSGQPSKIFPDSFTIGADILDNAKFLNGKVSVILIYNRALSRSELVQLSSFYANRFSWSKPST
;
A
#
# COMPACT_ATOMS: atom_id res chain seq x y z
N MET A 1 15.55 36.04 -62.32
CA MET A 1 16.90 35.44 -62.42
C MET A 1 16.81 33.99 -62.01
N ALA A 2 17.43 33.09 -62.77
CA ALA A 2 17.52 31.65 -62.51
C ALA A 2 18.24 31.33 -61.18
N PRO A 3 18.07 30.11 -60.60
CA PRO A 3 18.52 29.79 -59.25
C PRO A 3 19.98 29.32 -59.21
N ALA A 4 20.67 29.62 -58.11
CA ALA A 4 21.97 29.06 -57.78
C ALA A 4 21.82 27.84 -56.88
N ASN A 5 22.47 26.75 -57.29
CA ASN A 5 22.64 25.50 -56.56
C ASN A 5 23.29 25.70 -55.19
N CYS A 6 22.85 24.95 -54.19
CA CYS A 6 23.64 24.61 -53.00
C CYS A 6 23.66 23.10 -52.80
N ASP A 7 24.89 22.60 -52.75
CA ASP A 7 25.35 21.21 -52.66
C ASP A 7 25.28 20.73 -51.20
N SER A 8 24.68 19.56 -50.95
CA SER A 8 24.30 19.06 -49.62
C SER A 8 25.36 18.21 -48.90
N ARG A 9 26.64 18.32 -49.29
CA ARG A 9 27.72 17.46 -48.76
C ARG A 9 28.36 17.90 -47.45
N TRP A 10 27.97 19.01 -46.83
CA TRP A 10 28.66 19.55 -45.64
C TRP A 10 27.99 19.29 -44.27
N ILE A 11 26.85 18.59 -44.20
CA ILE A 11 26.12 18.42 -42.92
C ILE A 11 26.51 17.13 -42.16
N PHE A 12 27.22 16.17 -42.76
CA PHE A 12 27.37 14.83 -42.18
C PHE A 12 28.59 14.60 -41.27
N GLU A 13 29.55 15.53 -41.19
CA GLU A 13 30.80 15.33 -40.43
C GLU A 13 30.85 15.99 -39.03
N LEU A 14 29.79 16.68 -38.58
CA LEU A 14 29.79 17.36 -37.27
C LEU A 14 28.79 16.83 -36.24
N LEU A 15 28.13 15.70 -36.51
CA LEU A 15 27.16 15.11 -35.57
C LEU A 15 27.77 13.94 -34.77
N PRO A 16 27.61 13.89 -33.43
CA PRO A 16 28.03 12.77 -32.61
C PRO A 16 27.44 11.45 -33.11
N TYR A 17 28.22 10.35 -33.06
CA TYR A 17 27.85 9.01 -33.56
C TYR A 17 26.49 8.48 -33.05
N THR A 18 26.03 8.94 -31.88
CA THR A 18 24.72 8.61 -31.31
C THR A 18 23.55 9.21 -32.10
N TRP A 19 23.73 10.36 -32.75
CA TRP A 19 22.71 11.03 -33.56
C TRP A 19 22.56 10.40 -34.95
N GLN A 20 23.66 9.94 -35.55
CA GLN A 20 23.61 9.22 -36.84
C GLN A 20 22.78 7.93 -36.75
N ARG A 21 22.93 7.15 -35.66
CA ARG A 21 22.11 5.94 -35.44
C ARG A 21 20.64 6.24 -35.20
N ARG A 22 20.31 7.39 -34.58
CA ARG A 22 18.92 7.80 -34.35
C ARG A 22 18.24 8.24 -35.65
N PHE A 23 18.97 8.97 -36.50
CA PHE A 23 18.46 9.37 -37.82
C PHE A 23 18.25 8.18 -38.76
N GLN A 24 19.15 7.18 -38.74
CA GLN A 24 18.96 5.93 -39.49
C GLN A 24 17.74 5.12 -39.01
N ARG A 25 17.49 5.06 -37.70
CA ARG A 25 16.30 4.38 -37.15
C ARG A 25 15.00 5.11 -37.53
N PHE A 26 15.02 6.44 -37.53
CA PHE A 26 13.89 7.25 -37.96
C PHE A 26 13.53 7.02 -39.44
N LEU A 27 14.53 6.98 -40.33
CA LEU A 27 14.33 6.66 -41.75
C LEU A 27 13.78 5.24 -41.97
N LEU A 28 14.25 4.26 -41.20
CA LEU A 28 13.75 2.88 -41.28
C LEU A 28 12.27 2.77 -40.84
N SER A 29 11.90 3.48 -39.76
CA SER A 29 10.52 3.53 -39.27
C SER A 29 9.59 4.25 -40.27
N LEU A 30 10.07 5.30 -40.93
CA LEU A 30 9.30 6.01 -41.96
C LEU A 30 9.06 5.13 -43.21
N LEU A 31 10.07 4.35 -43.62
CA LEU A 31 9.94 3.38 -44.72
C LEU A 31 8.98 2.24 -44.40
N LEU A 32 8.97 1.74 -43.15
CA LEU A 32 7.99 0.73 -42.72
C LEU A 32 6.56 1.28 -42.71
N LEU A 33 6.37 2.53 -42.29
CA LEU A 33 5.05 3.16 -42.22
C LEU A 33 4.43 3.31 -43.62
N VAL A 34 5.22 3.74 -44.60
CA VAL A 34 4.77 3.90 -46.00
C VAL A 34 4.43 2.54 -46.62
N ALA A 35 5.17 1.48 -46.29
CA ALA A 35 4.89 0.13 -46.77
C ALA A 35 3.58 -0.44 -46.19
N THR A 36 3.24 -0.14 -44.94
CA THR A 36 1.97 -0.58 -44.32
C THR A 36 0.74 0.16 -44.83
N SER A 37 0.88 1.43 -45.23
CA SER A 37 -0.25 2.22 -45.76
C SER A 37 -0.66 1.84 -47.17
N LEU A 38 0.21 1.20 -47.96
CA LEU A 38 -0.08 0.74 -49.32
C LEU A 38 -0.85 -0.59 -49.38
N LEU A 39 -0.98 -1.31 -48.26
CA LEU A 39 -1.65 -2.62 -48.19
C LEU A 39 -3.09 -2.58 -47.67
N ALA A 40 -3.62 -1.39 -47.32
CA ALA A 40 -4.90 -1.25 -46.62
C ALA A 40 -6.02 -0.55 -47.43
N LEU A 41 -5.90 -0.50 -48.76
CA LEU A 41 -6.94 0.04 -49.65
C LEU A 41 -7.41 -1.03 -50.63
N ASP A 42 -8.25 -1.93 -50.14
CA ASP A 42 -9.33 -2.53 -50.92
C ASP A 42 -10.41 -3.03 -49.94
N ASP A 43 -11.67 -2.88 -50.34
CA ASP A 43 -12.93 -3.25 -49.68
C ASP A 43 -13.56 -2.30 -48.64
N ALA A 44 -14.51 -1.48 -49.13
CA ALA A 44 -15.84 -1.34 -48.51
C ALA A 44 -16.79 -0.49 -49.39
N SER A 45 -17.94 -1.04 -49.79
CA SER A 45 -19.17 -0.24 -49.94
C SER A 45 -20.46 -1.06 -49.73
N ALA A 46 -21.26 -0.62 -48.74
CA ALA A 46 -22.73 -0.48 -48.68
C ALA A 46 -23.65 -1.72 -48.90
N ALA A 47 -24.87 -1.86 -48.33
CA ALA A 47 -25.66 -1.19 -47.29
C ALA A 47 -26.92 -2.07 -46.99
N THR A 48 -27.69 -1.66 -45.97
CA THR A 48 -28.80 -2.24 -45.16
C THR A 48 -30.15 -2.70 -45.81
N PRO A 49 -31.08 -3.34 -45.05
CA PRO A 49 -32.11 -4.33 -45.51
C PRO A 49 -33.58 -3.80 -45.56
N PRO A 50 -34.62 -4.62 -45.86
CA PRO A 50 -35.34 -5.42 -44.84
C PRO A 50 -35.98 -6.79 -45.29
N SER A 51 -36.41 -7.57 -44.28
CA SER A 51 -37.13 -8.88 -44.21
C SER A 51 -38.61 -8.91 -44.73
N PRO A 52 -39.41 -10.04 -44.70
CA PRO A 52 -39.12 -11.51 -44.59
C PRO A 52 -40.04 -12.52 -45.40
N VAL A 53 -39.70 -13.83 -45.31
CA VAL A 53 -40.50 -15.10 -45.49
C VAL A 53 -40.95 -15.56 -46.92
N PRO A 54 -41.36 -16.85 -47.13
CA PRO A 54 -40.55 -18.02 -47.54
C PRO A 54 -40.96 -18.64 -48.90
N GLN A 55 -40.13 -19.54 -49.48
CA GLN A 55 -40.55 -20.82 -50.10
C GLN A 55 -39.38 -21.51 -50.85
N SER A 56 -39.32 -22.83 -50.70
CA SER A 56 -38.42 -23.79 -51.34
C SER A 56 -38.99 -24.32 -52.70
N PRO A 57 -38.37 -25.38 -53.29
CA PRO A 57 -37.38 -25.48 -54.38
C PRO A 57 -38.09 -25.68 -55.78
N PRO A 58 -37.52 -26.12 -56.95
CA PRO A 58 -36.29 -26.93 -57.18
C PRO A 58 -35.52 -26.76 -58.54
N ALA A 59 -34.51 -27.63 -58.68
CA ALA A 59 -34.06 -28.36 -59.87
C ALA A 59 -33.29 -27.66 -61.04
N GLN A 60 -32.04 -28.13 -61.16
CA GLN A 60 -31.33 -28.61 -62.37
C GLN A 60 -31.35 -27.73 -63.64
N THR A 61 -30.17 -27.30 -64.08
CA THR A 61 -29.66 -27.69 -65.41
C THR A 61 -28.16 -27.45 -65.59
N LEU A 62 -27.54 -28.39 -66.30
CA LEU A 62 -26.15 -28.43 -66.73
C LEU A 62 -25.81 -27.35 -67.77
N THR A 63 -24.62 -26.76 -67.69
CA THR A 63 -23.85 -26.36 -68.87
C THR A 63 -22.33 -26.41 -68.61
N ARG A 64 -21.62 -26.80 -69.68
CA ARG A 64 -20.21 -27.18 -69.82
C ARG A 64 -19.21 -26.01 -69.65
N SER A 65 -18.04 -26.35 -69.06
CA SER A 65 -16.63 -26.01 -69.42
C SER A 65 -16.24 -24.54 -69.70
N PRO A 66 -15.05 -24.04 -69.24
CA PRO A 66 -13.76 -24.65 -69.57
C PRO A 66 -12.64 -24.56 -68.51
N LEU A 67 -11.57 -25.29 -68.85
CA LEU A 67 -10.24 -25.41 -68.24
C LEU A 67 -9.71 -24.15 -67.54
N LEU A 68 -9.42 -24.28 -66.24
CA LEU A 68 -8.60 -23.35 -65.46
C LEU A 68 -7.46 -24.12 -64.77
N LEU A 69 -6.28 -23.49 -64.81
CA LEU A 69 -5.00 -23.97 -64.29
C LEU A 69 -5.08 -24.44 -62.83
N ARG A 70 -4.50 -25.61 -62.55
CA ARG A 70 -4.28 -26.16 -61.20
C ARG A 70 -3.40 -25.21 -60.36
N PRO A 71 -3.86 -24.73 -59.20
CA PRO A 71 -2.98 -24.28 -58.14
C PRO A 71 -2.34 -25.49 -57.44
N PRO A 72 -1.18 -25.35 -56.79
CA PRO A 72 -0.52 -26.43 -56.08
C PRO A 72 -1.40 -26.94 -54.92
N LEU A 73 -1.48 -28.26 -54.80
CA LEU A 73 -2.12 -28.97 -53.69
C LEU A 73 -1.53 -28.51 -52.35
N LEU A 74 -2.28 -27.72 -51.60
CA LEU A 74 -2.08 -27.57 -50.15
C LEU A 74 -2.31 -28.96 -49.53
N GLN A 75 -1.24 -29.54 -49.00
CA GLN A 75 -1.33 -30.73 -48.16
C GLN A 75 -2.27 -30.45 -46.98
N PRO A 76 -3.19 -31.35 -46.63
CA PRO A 76 -4.00 -31.19 -45.42
C PRO A 76 -3.06 -31.22 -44.21
N THR A 77 -2.93 -30.08 -43.54
CA THR A 77 -2.37 -30.02 -42.19
C THR A 77 -3.16 -30.98 -41.31
N ILE A 78 -2.53 -32.10 -40.95
CA ILE A 78 -3.06 -33.07 -39.99
C ILE A 78 -3.33 -32.28 -38.70
N ALA A 79 -4.60 -32.10 -38.35
CA ALA A 79 -4.98 -31.47 -37.09
C ALA A 79 -4.41 -32.32 -35.96
N ALA A 80 -3.41 -31.79 -35.24
CA ALA A 80 -2.85 -32.46 -34.07
C ALA A 80 -3.99 -32.76 -33.09
N SER A 81 -4.17 -34.03 -32.74
CA SER A 81 -5.20 -34.46 -31.81
C SER A 81 -4.90 -33.86 -30.43
N VAL A 82 -5.70 -32.88 -30.00
CA VAL A 82 -5.60 -32.30 -28.65
C VAL A 82 -6.01 -33.37 -27.64
N LEU A 83 -5.11 -33.71 -26.73
CA LEU A 83 -5.40 -34.65 -25.65
C LEU A 83 -6.21 -33.92 -24.58
N SER A 84 -7.28 -34.53 -24.08
CA SER A 84 -8.00 -34.03 -22.90
C SER A 84 -7.84 -35.00 -21.74
N ILE A 85 -7.58 -34.48 -20.55
CA ILE A 85 -7.45 -35.25 -19.32
C ILE A 85 -8.34 -34.65 -18.23
N TYR A 86 -8.92 -35.51 -17.41
CA TYR A 86 -9.66 -35.09 -16.23
C TYR A 86 -8.70 -34.98 -15.05
N LEU A 87 -8.63 -33.80 -14.44
CA LEU A 87 -7.78 -33.52 -13.30
C LEU A 87 -8.64 -33.26 -12.06
N LYS A 88 -8.15 -33.74 -10.91
CA LYS A 88 -8.65 -33.37 -9.59
C LYS A 88 -7.45 -33.05 -8.71
N GLY A 89 -7.46 -31.88 -8.09
CA GLY A 89 -6.29 -31.32 -7.42
C GLY A 89 -6.62 -30.23 -6.42
N LYS A 90 -5.59 -29.71 -5.76
CA LYS A 90 -5.66 -28.47 -4.99
C LYS A 90 -5.21 -27.31 -5.87
N LEU A 91 -6.04 -26.28 -5.99
CA LEU A 91 -5.73 -25.08 -6.76
C LEU A 91 -4.72 -24.23 -5.98
N GLN A 92 -3.72 -23.70 -6.68
CA GLN A 92 -2.69 -22.84 -6.12
C GLN A 92 -2.44 -21.67 -7.08
N TYR A 93 -1.94 -20.58 -6.53
CA TYR A 93 -1.52 -19.41 -7.28
C TYR A 93 -0.05 -19.10 -6.96
N ARG A 94 0.77 -18.79 -7.97
CA ARG A 94 2.14 -18.27 -7.78
C ARG A 94 2.12 -16.77 -8.00
N THR A 95 2.58 -16.02 -7.01
CA THR A 95 2.54 -14.56 -6.95
C THR A 95 3.62 -13.88 -7.82
N THR A 96 3.68 -14.15 -9.12
CA THR A 96 4.63 -13.46 -10.04
C THR A 96 4.04 -12.14 -10.56
N LYS A 97 4.87 -11.08 -10.65
CA LYS A 97 4.50 -9.83 -11.35
C LYS A 97 4.88 -9.90 -12.84
N PRO A 98 4.03 -9.41 -13.78
CA PRO A 98 2.73 -8.75 -13.58
C PRO A 98 1.51 -9.71 -13.60
N ILE A 99 1.70 -10.99 -13.93
CA ILE A 99 0.62 -11.98 -14.05
C ILE A 99 1.09 -13.25 -13.35
N GLY A 100 0.49 -13.55 -12.20
CA GLY A 100 0.75 -14.80 -11.48
C GLY A 100 0.33 -16.03 -12.28
N SER A 101 0.83 -17.20 -11.86
CA SER A 101 0.53 -18.48 -12.53
C SER A 101 -0.43 -19.33 -11.71
N TRP A 102 -1.44 -19.90 -12.36
CA TRP A 102 -2.40 -20.82 -11.76
C TRP A 102 -1.93 -22.26 -11.91
N LEU A 103 -2.04 -23.02 -10.82
CA LEU A 103 -1.52 -24.39 -10.75
C LEU A 103 -2.54 -25.31 -10.10
N LEU A 104 -2.54 -26.56 -10.54
CA LEU A 104 -3.32 -27.62 -9.93
C LEU A 104 -2.40 -28.77 -9.51
N THR A 105 -2.24 -28.96 -8.20
CA THR A 105 -1.50 -30.11 -7.66
C THR A 105 -2.44 -31.30 -7.53
N SER A 106 -2.19 -32.36 -8.30
CA SER A 106 -3.02 -33.57 -8.32
C SER A 106 -3.09 -34.26 -6.95
N ILE A 107 -4.30 -34.65 -6.53
CA ILE A 107 -4.52 -35.36 -5.25
C ILE A 107 -4.29 -36.88 -5.38
N ASN A 108 -4.13 -37.40 -6.60
CA ASN A 108 -4.06 -38.85 -6.87
C ASN A 108 -2.70 -39.49 -6.52
N GLY A 109 -1.97 -38.94 -5.54
CA GLY A 109 -0.69 -39.47 -5.06
C GLY A 109 0.52 -39.25 -6.00
N SER A 110 0.32 -38.75 -7.22
CA SER A 110 1.41 -38.55 -8.19
C SER A 110 2.20 -37.25 -8.00
N SER A 111 1.81 -36.38 -7.05
CA SER A 111 2.39 -35.02 -6.84
C SER A 111 2.56 -34.20 -8.13
N SER A 112 1.83 -34.55 -9.19
CA SER A 112 1.99 -33.94 -10.50
C SER A 112 1.36 -32.55 -10.47
N LEU A 113 2.15 -31.56 -10.88
CA LEU A 113 1.76 -30.16 -10.95
C LEU A 113 1.34 -29.83 -12.38
N TYR A 114 0.12 -29.31 -12.56
CA TYR A 114 -0.37 -28.85 -13.85
C TYR A 114 -0.48 -27.32 -13.89
N MET A 115 0.09 -26.70 -14.92
CA MET A 115 -0.06 -25.27 -15.17
C MET A 115 -1.37 -24.99 -15.91
N LEU A 116 -2.17 -24.06 -15.39
CA LEU A 116 -3.44 -23.66 -15.95
C LEU A 116 -3.29 -22.34 -16.73
N PRO A 117 -4.01 -22.14 -17.84
CA PRO A 117 -3.88 -20.94 -18.66
C PRO A 117 -4.50 -19.69 -18.01
N ASN A 118 -5.43 -19.88 -17.06
CA ASN A 118 -6.17 -18.83 -16.36
C ASN A 118 -6.75 -19.36 -15.04
N GLN A 119 -7.35 -18.45 -14.26
CA GLN A 119 -8.09 -18.82 -13.06
C GLN A 119 -9.33 -19.65 -13.44
N PRO A 120 -9.52 -20.84 -12.85
CA PRO A 120 -10.72 -21.63 -13.10
C PRO A 120 -11.98 -20.90 -12.61
N VAL A 121 -13.06 -20.98 -13.39
CA VAL A 121 -14.40 -20.50 -13.02
C VAL A 121 -15.29 -21.71 -12.71
N ASP A 122 -15.90 -21.73 -11.54
CA ASP A 122 -16.79 -22.80 -11.13
C ASP A 122 -18.05 -22.81 -12.00
N VAL A 123 -18.28 -23.91 -12.73
CA VAL A 123 -19.37 -23.98 -13.70
C VAL A 123 -20.78 -23.97 -13.10
N GLN A 124 -20.92 -24.16 -11.78
CA GLN A 124 -22.23 -24.10 -11.12
C GLN A 124 -22.58 -22.69 -10.67
N SER A 125 -21.61 -21.98 -10.09
CA SER A 125 -21.81 -20.63 -9.53
C SER A 125 -21.46 -19.52 -10.51
N GLY A 126 -20.66 -19.79 -11.54
CA GLY A 126 -20.09 -18.79 -12.43
C GLY A 126 -19.04 -17.89 -11.76
N GLN A 127 -18.62 -18.21 -10.53
CA GLN A 127 -17.63 -17.45 -9.77
C GLN A 127 -16.22 -17.99 -10.00
N GLU A 128 -15.23 -17.11 -9.95
CA GLU A 128 -13.83 -17.51 -9.95
C GLU A 128 -13.50 -18.36 -8.72
N ILE A 129 -12.76 -19.45 -8.93
CA ILE A 129 -12.35 -20.35 -7.86
C ILE A 129 -11.09 -19.79 -7.18
N SER A 130 -11.15 -19.58 -5.87
CA SER A 130 -10.02 -19.05 -5.11
C SER A 130 -8.92 -20.10 -4.90
N PRO A 131 -7.64 -19.70 -4.75
CA PRO A 131 -6.57 -20.62 -4.40
C PRO A 131 -6.85 -21.36 -3.08
N GLY A 132 -6.29 -22.55 -2.94
CA GLY A 132 -6.43 -23.42 -1.76
C GLY A 132 -7.64 -24.36 -1.80
N GLN A 133 -8.62 -24.11 -2.68
CA GLN A 133 -9.77 -24.98 -2.88
C GLN A 133 -9.38 -26.27 -3.62
N GLY A 134 -10.05 -27.38 -3.29
CA GLY A 134 -9.97 -28.60 -4.09
C GLY A 134 -10.84 -28.45 -5.33
N VAL A 135 -10.28 -28.68 -6.52
CA VAL A 135 -10.91 -28.44 -7.82
C VAL A 135 -10.84 -29.70 -8.66
N SER A 136 -11.92 -29.99 -9.39
CA SER A 136 -11.86 -30.87 -10.55
C SER A 136 -12.08 -30.09 -11.84
N LEU A 137 -11.32 -30.37 -12.88
CA LEU A 137 -11.45 -29.72 -14.19
C LEU A 137 -11.01 -30.66 -15.32
N THR A 138 -11.39 -30.34 -16.55
CA THR A 138 -10.84 -30.96 -17.76
C THR A 138 -9.72 -30.06 -18.30
N CYS A 139 -8.52 -30.61 -18.43
CA CYS A 139 -7.35 -29.94 -18.98
C CYS A 139 -7.07 -30.46 -20.39
N PHE A 140 -6.85 -29.53 -21.33
CA PHE A 140 -6.44 -29.85 -22.69
C PHE A 140 -4.93 -29.70 -22.81
N LEU A 141 -4.24 -30.77 -23.17
CA LEU A 141 -2.78 -30.79 -23.32
C LEU A 141 -2.40 -30.79 -24.80
N PRO A 142 -1.37 -30.03 -25.20
CA PRO A 142 -0.80 -30.12 -26.55
C PRO A 142 -0.28 -31.53 -26.88
N ASN A 143 0.24 -32.25 -25.89
CA ASN A 143 0.72 -33.63 -26.02
C ASN A 143 0.82 -34.31 -24.63
N THR A 144 1.13 -35.62 -24.60
CA THR A 144 1.20 -36.42 -23.36
C THR A 144 2.38 -36.09 -22.44
N SER A 145 3.40 -35.37 -22.93
CA SER A 145 4.63 -35.09 -22.18
C SER A 145 4.60 -33.75 -21.43
N THR A 146 3.61 -32.89 -21.72
CA THR A 146 3.48 -31.57 -21.10
C THR A 146 2.51 -31.61 -19.93
N THR A 147 2.80 -30.86 -18.87
CA THR A 147 1.87 -30.58 -17.76
C THR A 147 1.21 -29.21 -17.86
N THR A 148 1.38 -28.50 -18.98
CA THR A 148 0.77 -27.19 -19.23
C THR A 148 -0.51 -27.34 -20.03
N CYS A 149 -1.63 -26.96 -19.42
CA CYS A 149 -2.94 -26.94 -20.07
C CYS A 149 -3.01 -25.78 -21.08
N SER A 150 -3.35 -26.08 -22.33
CA SER A 150 -3.67 -25.06 -23.34
C SER A 150 -5.06 -24.46 -23.14
N ASN A 151 -5.98 -25.23 -22.56
CA ASN A 151 -7.32 -24.79 -22.19
C ASN A 151 -7.82 -25.60 -20.97
N ILE A 152 -8.80 -25.06 -20.25
CA ILE A 152 -9.51 -25.74 -19.17
C ILE A 152 -11.03 -25.59 -19.31
N THR A 153 -11.78 -26.64 -18.97
CA THR A 153 -13.25 -26.61 -18.92
C THR A 153 -13.78 -27.40 -17.75
N ASN A 154 -15.08 -27.29 -17.46
CA ASN A 154 -15.78 -28.07 -16.43
C ASN A 154 -15.17 -27.95 -15.02
N ALA A 155 -14.57 -26.80 -14.70
CA ALA A 155 -14.01 -26.58 -13.38
C ALA A 155 -15.12 -26.55 -12.31
N ARG A 156 -14.92 -27.30 -11.23
CA ARG A 156 -15.85 -27.40 -10.11
C ARG A 156 -15.11 -27.45 -8.79
N ILE A 157 -15.64 -26.76 -7.79
CA ILE A 157 -15.17 -26.90 -6.41
C ILE A 157 -15.58 -28.29 -5.90
N THR A 158 -14.59 -29.09 -5.52
CA THR A 158 -14.77 -30.42 -4.93
C THR A 158 -14.51 -30.45 -3.42
N GLN A 159 -13.77 -29.45 -2.92
CA GLN A 159 -13.47 -29.29 -1.51
C GLN A 159 -13.25 -27.80 -1.20
N ALA A 160 -13.92 -27.27 -0.17
CA ALA A 160 -13.61 -25.93 0.33
C ALA A 160 -12.16 -25.88 0.83
N ALA A 161 -11.49 -24.73 0.72
CA ALA A 161 -10.17 -24.61 1.31
C ALA A 161 -10.28 -24.74 2.84
N MET A 162 -9.22 -25.24 3.46
CA MET A 162 -9.13 -25.26 4.91
C MET A 162 -8.99 -23.84 5.46
N PRO A 163 -9.54 -23.54 6.66
CA PRO A 163 -9.36 -22.26 7.30
C PRO A 163 -7.88 -21.88 7.43
N ILE A 164 -7.56 -20.59 7.30
CA ILE A 164 -6.19 -20.03 7.45
C ILE A 164 -5.71 -20.03 8.93
N LYS A 165 -6.32 -20.85 9.81
CA LYS A 165 -5.86 -20.98 11.20
C LYS A 165 -4.64 -21.89 11.25
N ILE A 166 -3.52 -21.30 11.64
CA ILE A 166 -2.19 -21.91 11.63
C ILE A 166 -1.67 -21.86 13.05
N THR A 167 -2.08 -22.82 13.87
CA THR A 167 -1.67 -22.89 15.27
C THR A 167 -0.96 -24.20 15.52
N ASN A 168 0.08 -24.16 16.36
CA ASN A 168 0.91 -25.30 16.73
C ASN A 168 1.60 -25.98 15.53
N ILE A 169 2.10 -25.17 14.59
CA ILE A 169 2.84 -25.67 13.43
C ILE A 169 4.34 -25.62 13.71
N THR A 170 5.00 -26.76 13.50
CA THR A 170 6.46 -26.86 13.46
C THR A 170 6.87 -27.09 12.01
N LEU A 171 7.67 -26.18 11.45
CA LEU A 171 8.13 -26.20 10.07
C LEU A 171 9.44 -26.98 9.99
N SER A 172 9.44 -28.15 9.35
CA SER A 172 10.69 -28.76 8.87
C SER A 172 11.00 -28.18 7.49
N VAL A 173 12.20 -27.63 7.34
CA VAL A 173 12.53 -26.77 6.19
C VAL A 173 13.81 -27.20 5.53
N LEU A 174 13.73 -27.46 4.22
CA LEU A 174 14.90 -27.62 3.37
C LEU A 174 15.11 -26.32 2.58
N VAL A 175 16.22 -25.64 2.85
CA VAL A 175 16.66 -24.46 2.11
C VAL A 175 17.70 -24.89 1.10
N VAL A 176 17.45 -24.61 -0.17
CA VAL A 176 18.24 -25.05 -1.32
C VAL A 176 18.91 -23.82 -1.94
N VAL A 177 20.21 -23.69 -1.72
CA VAL A 177 21.06 -22.69 -2.37
C VAL A 177 21.43 -23.21 -3.75
N VAL A 178 20.87 -22.61 -4.79
CA VAL A 178 21.09 -23.05 -6.17
C VAL A 178 22.35 -22.40 -6.71
N ARG A 179 23.28 -23.23 -7.18
CA ARG A 179 24.46 -22.82 -7.94
C ARG A 179 24.34 -23.33 -9.37
N LEU A 180 24.83 -22.55 -10.32
CA LEU A 180 24.89 -22.95 -11.74
C LEU A 180 26.23 -23.59 -12.04
N ASN A 181 26.20 -24.62 -12.89
CA ASN A 181 27.43 -25.21 -13.41
C ASN A 181 28.26 -24.18 -14.20
N LYS A 182 29.58 -24.37 -14.16
CA LYS A 182 30.51 -23.39 -14.75
C LYS A 182 30.37 -23.34 -16.27
N SER A 183 30.01 -22.18 -16.77
CA SER A 183 30.05 -21.81 -18.19
C SER A 183 30.43 -20.32 -18.30
N SER A 184 30.88 -19.87 -19.47
CA SER A 184 31.31 -18.47 -19.68
C SER A 184 30.22 -17.44 -19.38
N GLU A 185 28.94 -17.81 -19.49
CA GLU A 185 27.80 -16.94 -19.14
C GLU A 185 27.45 -16.98 -17.64
N CYS A 186 27.70 -18.11 -16.97
CA CYS A 186 27.20 -18.39 -15.62
C CYS A 186 28.28 -18.26 -14.53
N ASP A 187 29.56 -18.27 -14.90
CA ASP A 187 30.72 -18.08 -14.01
C ASP A 187 30.75 -16.71 -13.29
N ARG A 188 29.91 -15.75 -13.72
CA ARG A 188 29.82 -14.42 -13.12
C ARG A 188 28.77 -14.31 -12.01
N GLN A 189 27.92 -15.31 -11.80
CA GLN A 189 26.78 -15.19 -10.90
C GLN A 189 27.09 -15.82 -9.54
N ARG A 190 27.22 -14.97 -8.52
CA ARG A 190 27.42 -15.44 -7.15
C ARG A 190 26.07 -15.81 -6.53
N GLY A 191 25.90 -17.07 -6.13
CA GLY A 191 24.77 -17.45 -5.27
C GLY A 191 24.92 -16.90 -3.84
N ALA A 192 23.89 -17.08 -3.02
CA ALA A 192 24.00 -16.81 -1.59
C ALA A 192 25.02 -17.75 -0.93
N ASN A 193 25.70 -17.28 0.12
CA ASN A 193 26.61 -18.12 0.88
C ASN A 193 25.80 -19.03 1.84
N VAL A 194 26.05 -20.35 1.78
CA VAL A 194 25.36 -21.35 2.61
C VAL A 194 25.46 -21.04 4.11
N THR A 195 26.64 -20.67 4.58
CA THR A 195 26.88 -20.35 5.99
C THR A 195 26.15 -19.08 6.41
N GLU A 196 26.13 -18.05 5.56
CA GLU A 196 25.36 -16.83 5.84
C GLU A 196 23.85 -17.11 5.87
N VAL A 197 23.35 -17.94 4.96
CA VAL A 197 21.94 -18.37 4.94
C VAL A 197 21.61 -19.17 6.19
N GLN A 198 22.44 -20.15 6.56
CA GLN A 198 22.26 -20.92 7.79
C GLN A 198 22.24 -20.01 9.02
N ASN A 199 23.14 -19.03 9.08
CA ASN A 199 23.20 -18.03 10.15
C ASN A 199 21.99 -17.09 10.14
N ALA A 200 21.43 -16.75 8.98
CA ALA A 200 20.21 -15.95 8.89
C ALA A 200 19.00 -16.68 9.48
N PHE A 201 18.91 -18.01 9.32
CA PHE A 201 17.84 -18.82 9.92
C PHE A 201 18.08 -19.12 11.41
N LEU A 202 19.25 -19.65 11.75
CA LEU A 202 19.54 -20.22 13.07
C LEU A 202 20.35 -19.30 13.99
N GLY A 203 20.94 -18.23 13.48
CA GLY A 203 21.68 -17.29 14.31
C GLY A 203 20.78 -16.61 15.36
N PRO A 204 21.36 -16.01 16.41
CA PRO A 204 20.59 -15.24 17.38
C PRO A 204 19.80 -14.15 16.68
N ASN A 205 18.50 -14.07 16.95
CA ASN A 205 17.58 -13.14 16.30
C ASN A 205 17.40 -13.38 14.78
N GLY A 206 17.75 -14.58 14.31
CA GLY A 206 17.50 -15.06 12.97
C GLY A 206 16.02 -15.34 12.71
N TYR A 207 15.71 -15.93 11.56
CA TYR A 207 14.33 -16.16 11.12
C TYR A 207 13.58 -17.11 12.04
N ALA A 208 14.24 -18.11 12.61
CA ALA A 208 13.59 -19.00 13.57
C ALA A 208 13.08 -18.24 14.81
N ASP A 209 13.86 -17.31 15.34
CA ASP A 209 13.48 -16.50 16.50
C ASP A 209 12.43 -15.45 16.13
N PHE A 210 12.55 -14.84 14.94
CA PHE A 210 11.61 -13.87 14.42
C PHE A 210 10.20 -14.47 14.26
N PHE A 211 10.09 -15.64 13.61
CA PHE A 211 8.81 -16.35 13.46
C PHE A 211 8.22 -16.80 14.79
N ARG A 212 9.05 -17.35 15.67
CA ARG A 212 8.62 -17.73 17.02
C ARG A 212 8.05 -16.52 17.77
N SER A 213 8.71 -15.37 17.67
CA SER A 213 8.27 -14.16 18.35
C SER A 213 6.99 -13.58 17.77
N CYS A 214 6.85 -13.51 16.45
CA CYS A 214 5.66 -12.94 15.81
C CYS A 214 4.42 -13.84 15.95
N SER A 215 4.62 -15.15 16.09
CA SER A 215 3.53 -16.13 16.24
C SER A 215 3.25 -16.53 17.67
N TYR A 216 3.94 -15.96 18.66
CA TYR A 216 3.86 -16.38 20.07
C TYR A 216 4.15 -17.88 20.27
N GLY A 217 5.02 -18.45 19.43
CA GLY A 217 5.36 -19.87 19.41
C GLY A 217 4.34 -20.77 18.72
N MET A 218 3.29 -20.22 18.10
CA MET A 218 2.30 -21.01 17.35
C MET A 218 2.81 -21.47 15.98
N MET A 219 3.83 -20.81 15.45
CA MET A 219 4.59 -21.23 14.28
C MET A 219 6.08 -21.15 14.61
N VAL A 220 6.75 -22.31 14.57
CA VAL A 220 8.18 -22.41 14.86
C VAL A 220 8.89 -23.21 13.78
N PHE A 221 10.16 -22.92 13.55
CA PHE A 221 11.01 -23.81 12.76
C PHE A 221 11.48 -24.96 13.64
N ASP A 222 11.43 -26.18 13.11
CA ASP A 222 12.17 -27.30 13.64
C ASP A 222 13.66 -27.04 13.41
N ARG A 223 14.37 -26.62 14.45
CA ARG A 223 15.77 -26.23 14.34
C ARG A 223 16.69 -27.42 14.08
N ASP A 224 16.28 -28.62 14.50
CA ASP A 224 17.03 -29.86 14.32
C ASP A 224 16.78 -30.44 12.92
N ASN A 225 15.60 -30.16 12.35
CA ASN A 225 15.20 -30.56 11.01
C ASN A 225 15.10 -29.37 10.03
N LEU A 226 15.97 -28.37 10.22
CA LEU A 226 16.22 -27.29 9.27
C LEU A 226 17.58 -27.52 8.62
N ARG A 227 17.58 -27.67 7.30
CA ARG A 227 18.80 -27.98 6.54
C ARG A 227 19.00 -26.96 5.43
N VAL A 228 20.20 -26.38 5.33
CA VAL A 228 20.60 -25.55 4.19
C VAL A 228 21.58 -26.35 3.33
N GLU A 229 21.23 -26.56 2.08
CA GLU A 229 22.01 -27.36 1.13
C GLU A 229 22.32 -26.58 -0.11
N GLN A 230 23.56 -26.73 -0.59
CA GLN A 230 23.95 -26.18 -1.88
C GLN A 230 24.00 -27.29 -2.91
N ILE A 231 23.36 -27.03 -4.03
CA ILE A 231 23.33 -27.93 -5.18
C ILE A 231 23.83 -27.21 -6.42
N GLU A 232 24.35 -27.97 -7.38
CA GLU A 232 24.78 -27.45 -8.66
C GLU A 232 23.84 -27.97 -9.75
N ILE A 233 23.19 -27.07 -10.49
CA ILE A 233 22.27 -27.42 -11.59
C ILE A 233 22.80 -26.94 -12.94
N PRO A 234 22.37 -27.55 -14.07
CA PRO A 234 22.79 -27.12 -15.40
C PRO A 234 22.38 -25.67 -15.70
N CYS A 235 23.29 -24.92 -16.32
CA CYS A 235 23.02 -23.56 -16.75
C CYS A 235 22.47 -23.52 -18.18
N TYR A 236 21.21 -23.13 -18.33
CA TYR A 236 20.57 -22.90 -19.63
C TYR A 236 19.45 -21.86 -19.54
N THR A 237 18.92 -21.50 -20.71
CA THR A 237 18.02 -20.37 -20.90
C THR A 237 16.84 -20.31 -19.92
N GLU A 238 16.20 -21.43 -19.60
CA GLU A 238 15.03 -21.43 -18.71
C GLU A 238 15.41 -21.10 -17.26
N ILE A 239 16.52 -21.65 -16.76
CA ILE A 239 17.07 -21.28 -15.46
C ILE A 239 17.43 -19.79 -15.44
N MET A 240 18.06 -19.29 -16.51
CA MET A 240 18.48 -17.89 -16.64
C MET A 240 17.32 -16.90 -16.84
N LYS A 241 16.10 -17.40 -17.12
CA LYS A 241 14.84 -16.64 -17.11
C LYS A 241 14.12 -16.72 -15.76
N CYS A 242 14.73 -17.34 -14.76
CA CYS A 242 14.15 -17.62 -13.45
C CYS A 242 12.89 -18.49 -13.54
N ASN A 243 12.84 -19.45 -14.48
CA ASN A 243 11.75 -20.42 -14.55
C ASN A 243 11.75 -21.29 -13.29
N GLU A 244 10.79 -21.05 -12.42
CA GLU A 244 10.76 -21.56 -11.06
C GLU A 244 10.63 -23.08 -11.03
N GLU A 245 9.82 -23.63 -11.94
CA GLU A 245 9.57 -25.07 -12.02
C GLU A 245 10.82 -25.81 -12.51
N THR A 246 11.53 -25.22 -13.47
CA THR A 246 12.79 -25.75 -13.97
C THR A 246 13.83 -25.77 -12.86
N VAL A 247 13.95 -24.68 -12.09
CA VAL A 247 14.85 -24.61 -10.93
C VAL A 247 14.50 -25.71 -9.92
N VAL A 248 13.22 -25.89 -9.57
CA VAL A 248 12.79 -26.91 -8.61
C VAL A 248 13.08 -28.32 -9.10
N ASN A 249 12.77 -28.63 -10.36
CA ASN A 249 12.92 -29.99 -10.89
C ASN A 249 14.39 -30.42 -10.95
N GLU A 250 15.24 -29.53 -11.47
CA GLU A 250 16.69 -29.75 -11.48
C GLU A 250 17.23 -29.87 -10.05
N ALA A 251 16.79 -28.97 -9.16
CA ALA A 251 17.22 -28.97 -7.79
C ALA A 251 16.87 -30.25 -7.04
N GLN A 252 15.62 -30.71 -7.17
CA GLN A 252 15.17 -31.94 -6.55
C GLN A 252 15.84 -33.17 -7.14
N SER A 253 16.20 -33.16 -8.43
CA SER A 253 17.01 -34.24 -9.01
C SER A 253 18.36 -34.32 -8.31
N GLN A 254 19.07 -33.20 -8.21
CA GLN A 254 20.38 -33.16 -7.56
C GLN A 254 20.32 -33.52 -6.07
N LEU A 255 19.26 -33.10 -5.36
CA LEU A 255 19.04 -33.49 -3.96
C LEU A 255 18.86 -35.01 -3.82
N ARG A 256 18.10 -35.65 -4.72
CA ARG A 256 17.92 -37.11 -4.73
C ARG A 256 19.22 -37.84 -5.03
N ASP A 257 20.00 -37.35 -5.99
CA ASP A 257 21.31 -37.90 -6.34
C ASP A 257 22.30 -37.77 -5.17
N ALA A 258 22.18 -36.70 -4.37
CA ALA A 258 22.92 -36.51 -3.12
C ALA A 258 22.37 -37.35 -1.93
N GLY A 259 21.37 -38.21 -2.15
CA GLY A 259 20.77 -39.05 -1.11
C GLY A 259 19.90 -38.30 -0.10
N ILE A 260 19.50 -37.06 -0.40
CA ILE A 260 18.67 -36.24 0.49
C ILE A 260 17.21 -36.62 0.30
N GLN A 261 16.57 -37.07 1.38
CA GLN A 261 15.17 -37.46 1.40
C GLN A 261 14.26 -36.22 1.42
N VAL A 262 14.00 -35.65 0.25
CA VAL A 262 13.18 -34.42 0.07
C VAL A 262 11.81 -34.55 0.75
N GLY A 263 11.19 -35.73 0.73
CA GLY A 263 9.87 -35.96 1.33
C GLY A 263 9.82 -35.91 2.87
N SER A 264 10.96 -35.77 3.56
CA SER A 264 11.01 -35.61 5.02
C SER A 264 10.79 -34.18 5.51
N TYR A 265 10.77 -33.21 4.61
CA TYR A 265 10.59 -31.78 4.92
C TYR A 265 9.18 -31.32 4.59
N SER A 266 8.66 -30.38 5.39
CA SER A 266 7.32 -29.83 5.17
C SER A 266 7.33 -28.62 4.24
N ASN A 267 8.43 -27.87 4.15
CA ASN A 267 8.54 -26.69 3.27
C ASN A 267 9.90 -26.63 2.56
N PHE A 268 9.91 -26.04 1.37
CA PHE A 268 11.05 -25.98 0.47
C PHE A 268 11.32 -24.55 0.03
N LEU A 269 12.53 -24.06 0.33
CA LEU A 269 12.93 -22.69 0.03
C LEU A 269 14.07 -22.74 -0.98
N TYR A 270 13.93 -22.13 -2.14
CA TYR A 270 14.93 -22.14 -3.21
C TYR A 270 15.54 -20.75 -3.33
N ILE A 271 16.84 -20.64 -3.11
CA ILE A 271 17.57 -19.39 -3.33
C ILE A 271 18.15 -19.47 -4.72
N VAL A 272 17.58 -18.71 -5.65
CA VAL A 272 18.02 -18.71 -7.04
C VAL A 272 19.39 -18.03 -7.15
N PRO A 273 20.19 -18.34 -8.19
CA PRO A 273 21.46 -17.67 -8.43
C PRO A 273 21.27 -16.16 -8.68
N ASP A 274 22.34 -15.37 -8.59
CA ASP A 274 22.32 -13.92 -8.85
C ASP A 274 22.22 -13.65 -10.35
N ILE A 275 21.06 -14.01 -10.89
CA ILE A 275 20.63 -13.70 -12.22
C ILE A 275 20.18 -12.25 -12.17
N GLN A 276 20.85 -11.37 -12.93
CA GLN A 276 20.64 -9.91 -12.92
C GLN A 276 19.20 -9.55 -12.52
N PRO A 277 18.98 -8.68 -11.51
CA PRO A 277 17.66 -8.47 -10.88
C PRO A 277 16.56 -7.97 -11.82
N THR A 278 16.88 -7.60 -13.06
CA THR A 278 15.90 -7.33 -14.12
C THR A 278 15.24 -8.60 -14.70
N ARG A 279 15.81 -9.78 -14.45
CA ARG A 279 15.31 -11.06 -15.00
C ARG A 279 14.28 -11.71 -14.09
N CYS A 280 14.60 -11.92 -12.81
CA CYS A 280 13.58 -12.32 -11.84
C CYS A 280 12.87 -11.05 -11.38
N ARG A 281 11.62 -10.83 -11.84
CA ARG A 281 10.84 -9.60 -11.58
C ARG A 281 10.29 -9.52 -10.15
N TRP A 282 10.92 -10.20 -9.21
CA TRP A 282 10.47 -10.39 -7.83
C TRP A 282 11.68 -10.59 -6.92
N SER A 283 11.53 -10.24 -5.65
CA SER A 283 12.56 -10.40 -4.61
C SER A 283 12.38 -11.68 -3.79
N GLY A 284 11.13 -12.01 -3.52
CA GLY A 284 10.65 -13.31 -3.10
C GLY A 284 9.43 -13.69 -3.94
N LEU A 285 9.14 -14.98 -4.00
CA LEU A 285 7.97 -15.54 -4.67
C LEU A 285 7.52 -16.78 -3.90
N ALA A 286 6.22 -17.04 -3.83
CA ALA A 286 5.69 -18.20 -3.14
C ALA A 286 4.47 -18.79 -3.84
N GLU A 287 4.20 -20.06 -3.49
CA GLU A 287 2.91 -20.67 -3.73
C GLU A 287 1.88 -20.21 -2.69
N LEU A 288 0.67 -19.92 -3.16
CA LEU A 288 -0.45 -19.41 -2.38
C LEU A 288 -1.70 -20.29 -2.54
N PRO A 289 -2.10 -21.07 -1.53
CA PRO A 289 -1.21 -21.70 -0.56
C PRO A 289 -0.33 -22.78 -1.23
N GLY A 290 0.71 -23.25 -0.56
CA GLY A 290 1.61 -24.28 -1.07
C GLY A 290 2.73 -24.61 -0.11
N LEU A 291 3.84 -25.13 -0.61
CA LEU A 291 4.99 -25.54 0.24
C LEU A 291 6.33 -25.01 -0.29
N LYS A 292 6.32 -24.31 -1.43
CA LYS A 292 7.51 -23.86 -2.12
C LYS A 292 7.59 -22.33 -2.11
N THR A 293 8.81 -21.86 -1.93
CA THR A 293 9.17 -20.45 -1.92
C THR A 293 10.49 -20.24 -2.66
N TRP A 294 10.63 -19.13 -3.36
CA TRP A 294 11.85 -18.74 -4.07
C TRP A 294 12.33 -17.37 -3.61
N PHE A 295 13.65 -17.18 -3.54
CA PHE A 295 14.27 -15.92 -3.14
C PHE A 295 15.42 -15.55 -4.06
N LEU A 296 15.56 -14.26 -4.34
CA LEU A 296 16.81 -13.73 -4.88
C LEU A 296 17.93 -13.89 -3.85
N PRO A 297 19.19 -14.07 -4.31
CA PRO A 297 20.31 -14.07 -3.40
C PRO A 297 20.61 -12.63 -2.98
N GLY A 298 20.89 -12.41 -1.70
CA GLY A 298 21.27 -11.09 -1.19
C GLY A 298 20.19 -10.38 -0.37
N LYS A 299 20.47 -9.11 -0.06
CA LYS A 299 19.66 -8.24 0.81
C LYS A 299 18.20 -8.05 0.37
N PRO A 300 17.88 -7.84 -0.92
CA PRO A 300 16.49 -7.68 -1.30
C PRO A 300 15.71 -8.99 -1.25
N GLY A 301 16.36 -10.17 -1.23
CA GLY A 301 15.67 -11.47 -1.18
C GLY A 301 15.87 -12.19 0.15
N ILE A 302 16.65 -13.28 0.15
CA ILE A 302 16.79 -14.18 1.30
C ILE A 302 17.31 -13.53 2.58
N PHE A 303 17.97 -12.36 2.52
CA PHE A 303 18.45 -11.64 3.70
C PHE A 303 17.50 -10.55 4.22
N SER A 304 16.26 -10.52 3.75
CA SER A 304 15.18 -9.67 4.25
C SER A 304 14.20 -10.47 5.11
N LYS A 305 14.11 -10.16 6.41
CA LYS A 305 13.21 -10.85 7.35
C LYS A 305 11.75 -10.73 6.94
N GLY A 306 11.33 -9.52 6.55
CA GLY A 306 9.96 -9.25 6.11
C GLY A 306 9.59 -10.11 4.91
N ILE A 307 10.45 -10.17 3.90
CA ILE A 307 10.21 -10.97 2.68
C ILE A 307 10.21 -12.47 2.99
N VAL A 308 11.16 -12.97 3.80
CA VAL A 308 11.15 -14.39 4.19
C VAL A 308 9.86 -14.76 4.93
N MET A 309 9.36 -13.88 5.81
CA MET A 309 8.07 -14.08 6.46
C MET A 309 6.90 -13.99 5.50
N GLN A 310 6.87 -12.99 4.63
CA GLN A 310 5.86 -12.82 3.59
C GLN A 310 5.68 -14.10 2.77
N GLU A 311 6.77 -14.59 2.20
CA GLU A 311 6.73 -15.70 1.26
C GLU A 311 6.39 -17.02 1.93
N ILE A 312 6.81 -17.24 3.17
CA ILE A 312 6.39 -18.42 3.93
C ILE A 312 4.91 -18.28 4.33
N LEU A 313 4.42 -17.10 4.69
CA LEU A 313 3.00 -16.93 5.05
C LEU A 313 2.06 -17.05 3.86
N HIS A 314 2.53 -16.78 2.63
CA HIS A 314 1.81 -17.14 1.41
C HIS A 314 1.54 -18.64 1.31
N ASN A 315 2.49 -19.50 1.70
CA ASN A 315 2.30 -20.96 1.71
C ASN A 315 1.08 -21.40 2.55
N PHE A 316 0.63 -20.54 3.47
CA PHE A 316 -0.53 -20.80 4.30
C PHE A 316 -1.77 -19.93 4.01
N GLY A 317 -1.79 -19.20 2.89
CA GLY A 317 -3.00 -18.50 2.45
C GLY A 317 -3.10 -17.03 2.88
N LEU A 318 -2.04 -16.42 3.41
CA LEU A 318 -2.03 -14.95 3.54
C LEU A 318 -1.71 -14.28 2.20
N HIS A 319 -2.25 -13.09 2.01
CA HIS A 319 -2.07 -12.26 0.81
C HIS A 319 -1.29 -11.00 1.16
N HIS A 320 -0.86 -10.26 0.13
CA HIS A 320 -0.12 -9.02 0.33
C HIS A 320 -0.95 -7.99 1.12
N GLY A 321 -0.24 -7.17 1.90
CA GLY A 321 -0.76 -6.00 2.58
C GLY A 321 -0.79 -4.79 1.64
N TRP A 322 -1.76 -3.92 1.87
CA TRP A 322 -2.07 -2.77 1.03
C TRP A 322 -2.00 -1.48 1.83
N LYS A 323 -1.82 -0.37 1.14
CA LYS A 323 -2.01 0.96 1.71
C LYS A 323 -2.53 1.88 0.61
N ASP A 324 -3.60 2.61 0.88
CA ASP A 324 -4.21 3.56 -0.06
C ASP A 324 -4.51 2.92 -1.44
N GLY A 325 -4.95 1.65 -1.44
CA GLY A 325 -5.24 0.91 -2.67
C GLY A 325 -4.00 0.42 -3.43
N VAL A 326 -2.79 0.62 -2.90
CA VAL A 326 -1.52 0.18 -3.49
C VAL A 326 -0.97 -1.03 -2.75
N GLU A 327 -0.75 -2.11 -3.48
CA GLU A 327 -0.16 -3.36 -2.99
C GLU A 327 1.28 -3.13 -2.49
N TYR A 328 1.68 -3.83 -1.42
CA TYR A 328 2.98 -3.77 -0.74
C TYR A 328 3.30 -2.46 0.00
N MET A 329 2.50 -1.42 -0.14
CA MET A 329 2.79 -0.12 0.50
C MET A 329 2.52 -0.08 2.01
N ASP A 330 2.11 -1.20 2.61
CA ASP A 330 2.02 -1.34 4.06
C ASP A 330 3.40 -1.69 4.66
N TYR A 331 4.04 -0.72 5.31
CA TYR A 331 5.32 -0.93 6.02
C TYR A 331 5.13 -1.45 7.45
N SER A 332 3.88 -1.65 7.89
CA SER A 332 3.55 -2.11 9.24
C SER A 332 3.42 -3.62 9.39
N THR A 333 3.59 -4.38 8.30
CA THR A 333 3.50 -5.83 8.28
C THR A 333 4.51 -6.44 7.31
N ALA A 334 4.95 -7.66 7.61
CA ALA A 334 5.68 -8.52 6.66
C ALA A 334 4.90 -8.80 5.37
N MET A 335 3.56 -8.74 5.39
CA MET A 335 2.78 -8.94 4.15
C MET A 335 2.85 -7.76 3.18
N GLY A 336 3.38 -6.61 3.60
CA GLY A 336 3.74 -5.50 2.73
C GLY A 336 5.26 -5.33 2.67
N ASN A 337 5.75 -4.10 2.74
CA ASN A 337 7.19 -3.81 2.70
C ASN A 337 7.84 -3.72 4.10
N GLY A 338 7.14 -4.13 5.16
CA GLY A 338 7.63 -4.03 6.54
C GLY A 338 8.55 -5.19 6.94
N ASN A 339 9.65 -4.89 7.64
CA ASN A 339 10.42 -5.90 8.37
C ASN A 339 9.84 -6.11 9.79
N SER A 340 8.55 -6.44 9.87
CA SER A 340 7.82 -6.48 11.15
C SER A 340 6.87 -7.68 11.19
N CYS A 341 6.27 -7.96 12.35
CA CYS A 341 5.28 -9.02 12.47
C CYS A 341 4.01 -8.73 11.65
N PRO A 342 3.18 -9.75 11.39
CA PRO A 342 1.89 -9.56 10.72
C PRO A 342 1.02 -8.49 11.40
N SER A 343 0.18 -7.82 10.61
CA SER A 343 -0.78 -6.83 11.10
C SER A 343 -1.85 -7.48 11.98
N ALA A 344 -2.61 -6.67 12.72
CA ALA A 344 -3.69 -7.18 13.57
C ALA A 344 -4.72 -8.08 12.85
N PRO A 345 -5.28 -7.71 11.68
CA PRO A 345 -6.20 -8.59 10.95
C PRO A 345 -5.52 -9.88 10.47
N GLU A 346 -4.24 -9.83 10.09
CA GLU A 346 -3.47 -11.03 9.71
C GLU A 346 -3.25 -11.94 10.92
N LEU A 347 -2.81 -11.41 12.06
CA LEU A 347 -2.64 -12.16 13.31
C LEU A 347 -3.95 -12.85 13.74
N TRP A 348 -5.08 -12.14 13.61
CA TRP A 348 -6.41 -12.71 13.86
C TRP A 348 -6.74 -13.85 12.90
N ARG A 349 -6.48 -13.65 11.60
CA ARG A 349 -6.79 -14.62 10.55
C ARG A 349 -5.94 -15.89 10.66
N LEU A 350 -4.67 -15.74 11.01
CA LEU A 350 -3.73 -16.82 11.33
C LEU A 350 -4.14 -17.59 12.60
N GLY A 351 -4.96 -16.98 13.46
CA GLY A 351 -5.29 -17.50 14.79
C GLY A 351 -4.16 -17.30 15.80
N TRP A 352 -3.19 -16.44 15.51
CA TRP A 352 -2.04 -16.16 16.39
C TRP A 352 -2.37 -15.20 17.51
N ALA A 353 -3.33 -14.29 17.30
CA ALA A 353 -3.78 -13.39 18.35
C ALA A 353 -5.30 -13.19 18.33
N THR A 354 -5.86 -12.75 19.45
CA THR A 354 -7.29 -12.51 19.64
C THR A 354 -7.59 -11.04 20.00
N PRO A 355 -8.77 -10.52 19.61
CA PRO A 355 -9.18 -9.20 20.00
C PRO A 355 -9.49 -9.13 21.50
N LEU A 356 -9.17 -7.99 22.11
CA LEU A 356 -9.60 -7.58 23.45
C LEU A 356 -11.12 -7.45 23.50
N VAL A 357 -11.67 -6.90 22.42
CA VAL A 357 -13.10 -6.69 22.24
C VAL A 357 -13.43 -6.70 20.75
N GLN A 358 -14.62 -7.20 20.42
CA GLN A 358 -15.25 -7.03 19.12
C GLN A 358 -16.44 -6.10 19.29
N LEU A 359 -16.48 -5.02 18.50
CA LEU A 359 -17.50 -3.98 18.57
C LEU A 359 -18.39 -4.01 17.33
N ASP A 360 -19.69 -3.97 17.56
CA ASP A 360 -20.75 -3.93 16.55
C ASP A 360 -21.92 -3.08 17.07
N SER A 361 -23.02 -3.01 16.33
CA SER A 361 -24.19 -2.21 16.70
C SER A 361 -24.83 -2.65 18.02
N SER A 362 -24.67 -3.92 18.40
CA SER A 362 -25.23 -4.50 19.63
C SER A 362 -24.38 -4.19 20.87
N SER A 363 -23.07 -4.13 20.69
CA SER A 363 -22.08 -3.98 21.75
C SER A 363 -21.51 -2.57 21.86
N PHE A 364 -21.76 -1.70 20.88
CA PHE A 364 -21.23 -0.34 20.84
C PHE A 364 -22.34 0.71 20.60
N PRO A 365 -22.92 1.26 21.68
CA PRO A 365 -24.00 2.24 21.59
C PRO A 365 -23.53 3.57 20.99
N MET A 366 -24.46 4.27 20.35
CA MET A 366 -24.22 5.56 19.72
C MET A 366 -23.95 6.65 20.76
N ALA A 367 -23.18 7.68 20.36
CA ALA A 367 -22.83 8.86 21.14
C ALA A 367 -22.26 8.55 22.54
N THR A 368 -21.68 7.36 22.71
CA THR A 368 -21.13 6.89 23.98
C THR A 368 -19.66 6.57 23.81
N TYR A 369 -18.84 7.10 24.72
CA TYR A 369 -17.43 6.77 24.77
C TYR A 369 -17.19 5.40 25.40
N LYS A 370 -16.32 4.60 24.76
CA LYS A 370 -15.75 3.38 25.35
C LYS A 370 -14.23 3.52 25.42
N ASN A 371 -13.68 3.21 26.59
CA ASN A 371 -12.26 3.25 26.86
C ASN A 371 -11.71 1.83 26.96
N PHE A 372 -10.56 1.59 26.34
CA PHE A 372 -9.88 0.30 26.33
C PHE A 372 -8.42 0.51 26.70
N ASN A 373 -7.91 -0.30 27.63
CA ASN A 373 -6.48 -0.37 27.88
C ASN A 373 -5.88 -1.42 26.95
N LEU A 374 -5.27 -0.97 25.85
CA LEU A 374 -4.78 -1.83 24.79
C LEU A 374 -3.29 -2.12 24.98
N SER A 375 -2.94 -3.40 25.07
CA SER A 375 -1.56 -3.85 25.19
C SER A 375 -0.87 -3.95 23.83
N ALA A 376 0.43 -3.71 23.80
CA ALA A 376 1.24 -3.88 22.60
C ALA A 376 1.22 -5.34 22.13
N THR A 377 1.19 -5.55 20.81
CA THR A 377 1.09 -6.89 20.21
C THR A 377 2.19 -7.84 20.67
N TYR A 378 3.42 -7.36 20.84
CA TYR A 378 4.54 -8.22 21.22
C TYR A 378 4.41 -8.89 22.61
N LEU A 379 3.51 -8.41 23.48
CA LEU A 379 3.35 -8.92 24.84
C LEU A 379 2.67 -10.30 24.90
N GLY A 380 1.89 -10.68 23.89
CA GLY A 380 1.27 -12.00 23.87
C GLY A 380 0.09 -12.11 22.89
N PRO A 381 -0.52 -13.30 22.79
CA PRO A 381 -1.55 -13.57 21.79
C PRO A 381 -2.93 -13.05 22.20
N THR A 382 -3.18 -12.72 23.47
CA THR A 382 -4.54 -12.49 23.97
C THR A 382 -4.81 -11.01 24.18
N GLY A 383 -5.90 -10.51 23.59
CA GLY A 383 -6.42 -9.18 23.91
C GLY A 383 -5.55 -8.01 23.43
N VAL A 384 -4.84 -8.19 22.32
CA VAL A 384 -3.85 -7.21 21.80
C VAL A 384 -4.35 -6.36 20.63
N MET A 385 -5.63 -6.48 20.29
CA MET A 385 -6.25 -5.69 19.23
C MET A 385 -7.72 -5.40 19.54
N ILE A 386 -8.29 -4.37 18.93
CA ILE A 386 -9.73 -4.10 18.95
C ILE A 386 -10.26 -4.37 17.54
N LYS A 387 -11.29 -5.20 17.43
CA LYS A 387 -11.98 -5.46 16.16
C LYS A 387 -13.28 -4.67 16.12
N ILE A 388 -13.54 -3.97 15.03
CA ILE A 388 -14.75 -3.16 14.82
C ILE A 388 -15.46 -3.64 13.56
N GLN A 389 -16.71 -4.07 13.72
CA GLN A 389 -17.63 -4.45 12.66
C GLN A 389 -18.71 -3.38 12.56
N PRO A 390 -18.56 -2.40 11.66
CA PRO A 390 -19.47 -1.25 11.55
C PRO A 390 -20.78 -1.63 10.83
N ASP A 391 -21.46 -2.66 11.31
CA ASP A 391 -22.76 -3.16 10.81
C ASP A 391 -23.87 -2.09 10.85
N TRP A 392 -23.73 -1.09 11.72
CA TRP A 392 -24.57 0.10 11.77
C TRP A 392 -24.55 0.98 10.51
N LEU A 393 -23.63 0.74 9.58
CA LEU A 393 -23.64 1.39 8.27
C LEU A 393 -24.62 0.72 7.28
N GLY A 394 -25.23 -0.40 7.65
CA GLY A 394 -26.18 -1.13 6.80
C GLY A 394 -25.52 -1.60 5.50
N GLU A 395 -26.09 -1.23 4.36
CA GLU A 395 -25.58 -1.64 3.03
C GLU A 395 -24.19 -1.07 2.71
N LEU A 396 -23.82 0.06 3.33
CA LEU A 396 -22.52 0.72 3.16
C LEU A 396 -21.40 0.03 3.94
N TYR A 397 -21.71 -0.88 4.87
CA TYR A 397 -20.72 -1.68 5.56
C TYR A 397 -20.03 -2.61 4.56
N LYS A 398 -18.77 -2.33 4.23
CA LYS A 398 -17.94 -3.20 3.36
C LYS A 398 -16.67 -3.72 4.04
N MET A 399 -16.17 -3.00 5.05
CA MET A 399 -14.90 -3.29 5.71
C MET A 399 -15.05 -3.39 7.23
N ASN A 400 -14.26 -4.27 7.85
CA ASN A 400 -13.98 -4.27 9.29
C ASN A 400 -12.74 -3.43 9.58
N MET A 401 -12.65 -2.86 10.78
CA MET A 401 -11.44 -2.18 11.24
C MET A 401 -10.77 -2.94 12.38
N TYR A 402 -9.44 -2.84 12.43
CA TYR A 402 -8.60 -3.36 13.50
C TYR A 402 -7.71 -2.25 14.04
N LEU A 403 -7.63 -2.16 15.37
CA LEU A 403 -6.75 -1.24 16.08
C LEU A 403 -5.75 -2.07 16.90
N ALA A 404 -4.45 -1.84 16.74
CA ALA A 404 -3.43 -2.49 17.54
C ALA A 404 -2.30 -1.54 17.91
N LEU A 405 -1.85 -1.59 19.16
CA LEU A 405 -0.64 -0.88 19.58
C LEU A 405 0.60 -1.66 19.10
N ARG A 406 1.45 -1.01 18.32
CA ARG A 406 2.71 -1.58 17.83
C ARG A 406 3.90 -0.88 18.48
N VAL A 407 4.88 -1.66 18.94
CA VAL A 407 6.05 -1.18 19.67
C VAL A 407 7.26 -1.93 19.14
N ARG A 408 8.40 -1.24 19.00
CA ARG A 408 9.65 -1.76 18.46
C ARG A 408 10.33 -2.73 19.44
N MET A 409 9.75 -3.90 19.63
CA MET A 409 10.18 -4.92 20.59
C MET A 409 9.96 -6.33 20.04
N ALA A 410 10.78 -7.27 20.48
CA ALA A 410 10.70 -8.70 20.12
C ALA A 410 10.69 -8.93 18.60
N GLY A 411 9.58 -9.45 18.04
CA GLY A 411 9.43 -9.66 16.61
C GLY A 411 9.36 -8.33 15.84
N ASP A 412 8.82 -7.29 16.45
CA ASP A 412 8.72 -5.94 15.87
C ASP A 412 9.98 -5.08 16.08
N ARG A 413 11.13 -5.66 16.42
CA ARG A 413 12.38 -4.92 16.67
C ARG A 413 12.82 -3.98 15.52
N ASP A 414 12.44 -4.30 14.29
CA ASP A 414 12.81 -3.57 13.07
C ASP A 414 11.65 -2.67 12.58
N LEU A 415 10.59 -2.51 13.39
CA LEU A 415 9.45 -1.62 13.12
C LEU A 415 9.93 -0.17 12.97
N ILE A 416 9.49 0.51 11.91
CA ILE A 416 9.87 1.90 11.63
C ILE A 416 9.29 2.90 12.66
N GLU A 417 9.91 4.06 12.77
CA GLU A 417 9.58 5.05 13.82
C GLU A 417 8.19 5.67 13.65
N GLU A 418 7.71 5.70 12.41
CA GLU A 418 6.36 6.13 12.05
C GLU A 418 5.28 5.27 12.69
N LEU A 419 5.61 4.04 13.13
CA LEU A 419 4.68 3.07 13.69
C LEU A 419 4.99 2.68 15.14
N ASN A 420 6.21 2.91 15.60
CA ASN A 420 6.67 2.57 16.94
C ASN A 420 5.94 3.39 18.03
N GLY A 421 5.35 2.72 19.02
CA GLY A 421 4.63 3.35 20.12
C GLY A 421 3.30 3.98 19.70
N LYS A 422 2.73 3.51 18.57
CA LYS A 422 1.52 4.08 17.99
C LYS A 422 0.43 3.04 17.82
N LEU A 423 -0.80 3.53 17.78
CA LEU A 423 -1.97 2.74 17.45
C LEU A 423 -2.06 2.62 15.92
N ASN A 424 -1.73 1.46 15.39
CA ASN A 424 -1.87 1.14 13.97
C ASN A 424 -3.30 0.72 13.66
N ILE A 425 -3.78 1.16 12.49
CA ILE A 425 -5.17 1.03 12.08
C ILE A 425 -5.20 0.38 10.71
N HIS A 426 -5.87 -0.75 10.64
CA HIS A 426 -6.06 -1.53 9.43
C HIS A 426 -7.54 -1.71 9.13
N GLU A 427 -7.88 -1.80 7.85
CA GLU A 427 -9.19 -2.25 7.38
C GLU A 427 -9.07 -3.51 6.53
N ILE A 428 -10.14 -4.30 6.48
CA ILE A 428 -10.20 -5.57 5.76
C ILE A 428 -11.62 -5.83 5.27
N ASN A 429 -11.76 -6.47 4.10
CA ASN A 429 -13.06 -6.83 3.54
C ASN A 429 -13.91 -7.67 4.51
N LYS A 430 -15.12 -7.20 4.82
CA LYS A 430 -16.00 -7.85 5.81
C LYS A 430 -16.39 -9.28 5.43
N VAL A 431 -16.57 -9.57 4.14
CA VAL A 431 -17.04 -10.88 3.65
C VAL A 431 -15.97 -11.92 3.96
N ILE A 432 -14.72 -11.54 3.73
CA ILE A 432 -13.55 -12.40 3.92
C ILE A 432 -13.16 -12.47 5.40
N ASP A 433 -13.23 -11.36 6.15
CA ASP A 433 -12.84 -11.32 7.56
C ASP A 433 -13.89 -11.95 8.51
N ASN A 434 -15.17 -11.93 8.13
CA ASN A 434 -16.23 -12.58 8.90
C ASN A 434 -16.33 -14.09 8.60
N SER A 435 -15.60 -14.59 7.59
CA SER A 435 -15.56 -16.00 7.22
C SER A 435 -14.13 -16.48 7.06
N PHE A 436 -13.64 -17.28 8.02
CA PHE A 436 -12.33 -17.93 7.94
C PHE A 436 -12.21 -18.94 6.78
N LEU A 437 -13.31 -19.26 6.09
CA LEU A 437 -13.34 -20.17 4.94
C LEU A 437 -13.22 -19.44 3.60
N ALA A 438 -13.35 -18.12 3.57
CA ALA A 438 -13.12 -17.33 2.37
C ALA A 438 -11.62 -17.29 2.05
N ASN A 439 -11.22 -17.47 0.79
CA ASN A 439 -9.80 -17.54 0.39
C ASN A 439 -9.46 -16.57 -0.75
N GLU A 440 -10.32 -15.59 -0.97
CA GLU A 440 -10.02 -14.43 -1.80
C GLU A 440 -9.03 -13.53 -1.08
N ASP A 441 -8.36 -12.65 -1.83
CA ASP A 441 -7.49 -11.64 -1.26
C ASP A 441 -8.30 -10.73 -0.30
N PRO A 442 -8.05 -10.77 1.02
CA PRO A 442 -8.75 -9.93 1.98
C PRO A 442 -8.52 -8.43 1.77
N LYS A 443 -7.49 -8.05 1.00
CA LYS A 443 -6.99 -6.69 0.82
C LYS A 443 -6.86 -5.96 2.16
N VAL A 444 -6.09 -6.57 3.06
CA VAL A 444 -5.74 -5.95 4.34
C VAL A 444 -5.02 -4.64 4.04
N SER A 445 -5.61 -3.53 4.46
CA SER A 445 -5.13 -2.19 4.11
C SER A 445 -4.79 -1.39 5.35
N PHE A 446 -3.57 -0.85 5.42
CA PHE A 446 -3.18 0.12 6.43
C PHE A 446 -3.77 1.50 6.10
N ILE A 447 -4.50 2.08 7.05
CA ILE A 447 -5.20 3.35 6.87
C ILE A 447 -4.79 4.44 7.86
N GLY A 448 -3.84 4.15 8.76
CA GLY A 448 -3.26 5.17 9.62
C GLY A 448 -2.53 4.63 10.84
N ALA A 449 -1.73 5.50 11.45
CA ALA A 449 -1.14 5.31 12.76
C ALA A 449 -1.34 6.57 13.61
N LEU A 450 -1.73 6.39 14.86
CA LEU A 450 -2.02 7.47 15.78
C LEU A 450 -1.04 7.45 16.96
N GLY A 451 -0.37 8.58 17.16
CA GLY A 451 0.53 8.75 18.30
C GLY A 451 -0.23 9.04 19.61
N PRO A 452 0.46 8.96 20.76
CA PRO A 452 -0.12 9.33 22.05
C PRO A 452 -0.68 10.76 22.05
N GLY A 453 -1.84 10.96 22.66
CA GLY A 453 -2.52 12.26 22.76
C GLY A 453 -3.22 12.73 21.48
N SER A 454 -3.21 11.93 20.41
CA SER A 454 -3.84 12.28 19.13
C SER A 454 -5.30 11.84 19.06
N SER A 455 -6.05 12.40 18.10
CA SER A 455 -7.42 12.00 17.79
C SER A 455 -7.67 12.06 16.29
N VAL A 456 -8.60 11.26 15.81
CA VAL A 456 -9.01 11.23 14.39
C VAL A 456 -10.48 10.89 14.26
N THR A 457 -11.12 11.37 13.21
CA THR A 457 -12.49 11.02 12.85
C THR A 457 -12.49 10.25 11.55
N TYR A 458 -13.04 9.03 11.59
CA TYR A 458 -13.27 8.19 10.43
C TYR A 458 -14.74 8.32 10.00
N PHE A 459 -15.03 9.29 9.14
CA PHE A 459 -16.40 9.59 8.70
C PHE A 459 -17.07 8.42 7.99
N ASN A 460 -16.34 7.69 7.15
CA ASN A 460 -16.82 6.49 6.45
C ASN A 460 -17.28 5.38 7.42
N TYR A 461 -16.76 5.40 8.65
CA TYR A 461 -17.09 4.46 9.71
C TYR A 461 -18.03 5.03 10.78
N LYS A 462 -18.34 6.33 10.69
CA LYS A 462 -18.99 7.14 11.71
C LYS A 462 -18.37 6.95 13.11
N LEU A 463 -17.05 6.97 13.14
CA LEU A 463 -16.25 6.68 14.33
C LEU A 463 -15.30 7.83 14.65
N ARG A 464 -15.20 8.19 15.93
CA ARG A 464 -14.18 9.10 16.46
C ARG A 464 -13.26 8.34 17.40
N LEU A 465 -11.96 8.48 17.19
CA LEU A 465 -10.89 7.84 17.95
C LEU A 465 -10.12 8.89 18.73
N PHE A 466 -9.75 8.55 19.96
CA PHE A 466 -8.75 9.28 20.74
C PHE A 466 -7.76 8.29 21.33
N VAL A 467 -6.50 8.69 21.36
CA VAL A 467 -5.40 7.89 21.88
C VAL A 467 -4.82 8.61 23.08
N GLY A 468 -4.84 7.95 24.24
CA GLY A 468 -4.27 8.46 25.48
C GLY A 468 -2.74 8.45 25.49
N ALA A 469 -2.16 8.64 26.68
CA ALA A 469 -0.73 8.51 26.86
C ALA A 469 -0.28 7.04 26.69
N PHE A 470 0.90 6.86 26.10
CA PHE A 470 1.57 5.56 26.03
C PHE A 470 2.36 5.33 27.32
N ASP A 471 2.08 4.21 28.00
CA ASP A 471 2.87 3.78 29.15
C ASP A 471 3.96 2.81 28.67
N SER A 472 5.20 3.32 28.63
CA SER A 472 6.37 2.53 28.22
C SER A 472 6.73 1.39 29.18
N LYS A 473 6.33 1.44 30.45
CA LYS A 473 6.64 0.39 31.44
C LYS A 473 5.77 -0.83 31.24
N THR A 474 4.49 -0.61 30.98
CA THR A 474 3.52 -1.68 30.72
C THR A 474 3.36 -1.98 29.24
N SER A 475 3.88 -1.11 28.36
CA SER A 475 3.63 -1.13 26.91
C SER A 475 2.15 -1.18 26.56
N THR A 476 1.39 -0.28 27.19
CA THR A 476 -0.06 -0.14 27.00
C THR A 476 -0.45 1.27 26.59
N ILE A 477 -1.59 1.41 25.92
CA ILE A 477 -2.17 2.70 25.55
C ILE A 477 -3.68 2.69 25.80
N ILE A 478 -4.23 3.82 26.26
CA ILE A 478 -5.67 3.98 26.37
C ILE A 478 -6.24 4.37 25.01
N VAL A 479 -7.20 3.59 24.51
CA VAL A 479 -7.93 3.87 23.26
C VAL A 479 -9.36 4.22 23.63
N THR A 480 -9.81 5.39 23.21
CA THR A 480 -11.15 5.90 23.47
C THR A 480 -11.92 6.01 22.16
N LEU A 481 -13.04 5.30 22.05
CA LEU A 481 -13.86 5.19 20.85
C LEU A 481 -15.23 5.81 21.09
N CYS A 482 -15.74 6.56 20.12
CA CYS A 482 -17.15 6.98 20.08
C CYS A 482 -17.73 6.81 18.68
N ARG A 483 -18.88 6.13 18.59
CA ARG A 483 -19.68 5.99 17.38
C ARG A 483 -20.70 7.12 17.29
N PHE A 484 -20.86 7.75 16.13
CA PHE A 484 -21.85 8.81 15.90
C PHE A 484 -22.80 8.46 14.73
N VAL A 485 -23.85 9.26 14.54
CA VAL A 485 -24.84 9.09 13.46
C VAL A 485 -24.71 10.19 12.42
N THR A 486 -24.75 11.44 12.86
CA THR A 486 -24.79 12.64 12.03
C THR A 486 -23.41 13.28 11.96
N GLY A 487 -22.71 13.38 13.09
CA GLY A 487 -21.38 13.97 13.11
C GLY A 487 -20.62 13.76 14.42
N PRO A 488 -19.30 14.02 14.40
CA PRO A 488 -18.41 13.82 15.55
C PRO A 488 -18.73 14.72 16.75
N ASN A 489 -19.56 15.74 16.57
CA ASN A 489 -20.05 16.60 17.66
C ASN A 489 -21.00 15.87 18.61
N GLU A 490 -21.58 14.74 18.21
CA GLU A 490 -22.34 13.85 19.11
C GLU A 490 -21.43 13.20 20.16
N CYS A 491 -20.14 13.13 19.87
CA CYS A 491 -19.10 12.69 20.79
C CYS A 491 -18.55 13.92 21.54
N THR A 492 -19.35 14.49 22.46
CA THR A 492 -18.96 15.66 23.25
C THR A 492 -18.07 15.27 24.44
N ALA A 493 -17.11 16.12 24.77
CA ALA A 493 -16.20 15.89 25.90
C ALA A 493 -16.91 15.86 27.26
N ASP A 494 -18.11 16.45 27.38
CA ASP A 494 -18.93 16.39 28.59
C ASP A 494 -19.38 14.96 28.94
N ALA A 495 -19.31 14.04 27.98
CA ALA A 495 -19.58 12.61 28.18
C ALA A 495 -18.31 11.77 28.44
N LEU A 496 -17.11 12.38 28.47
CA LEU A 496 -15.93 11.70 28.96
C LEU A 496 -16.03 11.64 30.49
N PRO A 497 -16.04 10.45 31.12
CA PRO A 497 -15.73 10.41 32.55
C PRO A 497 -14.36 11.07 32.69
N MET A 498 -14.27 12.14 33.48
CA MET A 498 -13.02 12.85 33.74
C MET A 498 -11.94 11.79 33.98
N LEU A 499 -11.01 11.64 33.04
CA LEU A 499 -9.79 10.89 33.30
C LEU A 499 -9.21 11.53 34.56
N PRO A 500 -8.95 10.75 35.63
CA PRO A 500 -8.35 11.32 36.82
C PRO A 500 -7.08 12.02 36.36
N SER A 501 -7.02 13.34 36.58
CA SER A 501 -5.79 14.08 36.40
C SER A 501 -4.71 13.33 37.17
N PRO A 502 -3.47 13.22 36.66
CA PRO A 502 -2.37 12.66 37.43
C PRO A 502 -2.42 13.32 38.81
N GLN A 503 -2.65 12.54 39.87
CA GLN A 503 -2.68 13.09 41.21
C GLN A 503 -1.37 13.84 41.38
N SER A 504 -1.47 15.13 41.72
CA SER A 504 -0.32 15.90 42.15
C SER A 504 0.40 15.06 43.20
N PRO A 505 1.73 14.87 43.11
CA PRO A 505 2.44 14.15 44.14
C PRO A 505 2.06 14.75 45.50
N PRO A 506 1.82 13.92 46.53
CA PRO A 506 1.47 14.43 47.86
C PRO A 506 2.48 15.50 48.27
N PRO A 507 2.03 16.61 48.91
CA PRO A 507 2.92 17.67 49.32
C PRO A 507 4.07 17.06 50.12
N SER A 508 5.30 17.42 49.76
CA SER A 508 6.49 16.97 50.45
C SER A 508 6.31 17.25 51.96
N PRO A 509 6.64 16.29 52.84
CA PRO A 509 6.54 16.50 54.27
C PRO A 509 7.35 17.76 54.66
N PRO A 510 6.89 18.53 55.66
CA PRO A 510 7.55 19.76 56.05
C PRO A 510 9.01 19.46 56.42
N ASN A 511 9.93 20.25 55.84
CA ASN A 511 11.34 20.16 56.17
C ASN A 511 11.53 20.24 57.69
N PRO A 512 12.31 19.32 58.30
CA PRO A 512 12.70 19.48 59.69
C PRO A 512 13.49 20.80 59.86
N PRO A 513 13.40 21.45 61.03
CA PRO A 513 14.04 22.73 61.27
C PRO A 513 15.56 22.63 61.05
N SER A 514 16.09 23.60 60.30
CA SER A 514 17.53 23.74 60.04
C SER A 514 18.30 23.77 61.37
N PRO A 515 19.34 22.93 61.54
CA PRO A 515 20.23 23.06 62.68
C PRO A 515 21.00 24.38 62.59
N MET A 516 21.11 25.08 63.73
CA MET A 516 21.90 26.30 63.87
C MET A 516 23.35 26.06 63.45
N LEU A 517 23.85 26.92 62.56
CA LEU A 517 25.25 26.99 62.16
C LEU A 517 26.15 27.34 63.37
N PRO A 518 27.23 26.59 63.63
CA PRO A 518 28.36 27.09 64.41
C PRO A 518 29.18 28.12 63.60
N SER A 519 29.75 29.09 64.30
CA SER A 519 30.61 30.15 63.78
C SER A 519 31.81 29.63 62.94
N PRO A 520 32.31 30.42 61.99
CA PRO A 520 33.29 29.97 60.99
C PRO A 520 34.65 29.70 61.65
N GLN A 521 35.12 28.46 61.53
CA GLN A 521 36.51 28.10 61.81
C GLN A 521 37.42 28.47 60.62
N SER A 522 38.62 28.93 60.96
CA SER A 522 39.70 29.35 60.07
C SER A 522 40.02 28.30 58.98
N PRO A 523 40.38 28.72 57.76
CA PRO A 523 40.70 27.79 56.68
C PRO A 523 41.98 26.98 56.98
N PRO A 524 42.01 25.68 56.65
CA PRO A 524 43.20 24.86 56.74
C PRO A 524 44.22 25.23 55.64
N PRO A 525 45.52 24.97 55.86
CA PRO A 525 46.57 25.37 54.91
C PRO A 525 46.45 24.61 53.59
N SER A 526 46.74 25.31 52.49
CA SER A 526 46.66 24.81 51.13
C SER A 526 47.54 23.58 50.90
N PRO A 527 47.06 22.55 50.17
CA PRO A 527 47.87 21.41 49.78
C PRO A 527 48.96 21.81 48.77
N PRO A 528 50.11 21.12 48.72
CA PRO A 528 51.20 21.46 47.80
C PRO A 528 50.79 21.20 46.35
N ASN A 529 51.22 22.09 45.45
CA ASN A 529 51.00 21.96 44.01
C ASN A 529 51.57 20.62 43.49
N PRO A 530 50.84 19.91 42.61
CA PRO A 530 51.34 18.72 41.94
C PRO A 530 52.47 19.09 40.95
N PRO A 531 53.48 18.22 40.76
CA PRO A 531 54.59 18.50 39.86
C PRO A 531 54.12 18.50 38.40
N SER A 532 54.71 19.38 37.59
CA SER A 532 54.50 19.43 36.14
C SER A 532 54.87 18.10 35.45
N PRO A 533 54.13 17.69 34.41
CA PRO A 533 54.35 16.41 33.74
C PRO A 533 55.67 16.40 32.98
N MET A 534 56.49 15.38 33.25
CA MET A 534 57.69 15.07 32.48
C MET A 534 57.33 14.60 31.05
N PRO A 535 58.18 14.90 30.05
CA PRO A 535 57.99 14.40 28.69
C PRO A 535 58.15 12.87 28.65
N PRO A 536 57.40 12.17 27.77
CA PRO A 536 57.40 10.71 27.74
C PRO A 536 58.78 10.20 27.31
N SER A 537 59.37 9.37 28.16
CA SER A 537 60.52 8.55 27.80
C SER A 537 60.08 7.43 26.83
N PRO A 538 60.96 6.94 25.93
CA PRO A 538 60.61 5.89 24.99
C PRO A 538 60.19 4.62 25.75
N GLN A 539 59.02 4.07 25.43
CA GLN A 539 58.56 2.82 26.00
C GLN A 539 59.45 1.66 25.55
N SER A 540 59.99 0.93 26.51
CA SER A 540 60.58 -0.40 26.32
C SER A 540 59.54 -1.35 25.69
N PRO A 541 59.95 -2.28 24.80
CA PRO A 541 59.04 -3.26 24.23
C PRO A 541 58.41 -4.13 25.35
N PRO A 542 57.15 -4.56 25.18
CA PRO A 542 56.44 -5.38 26.16
C PRO A 542 57.15 -6.73 26.35
N PRO A 543 57.09 -7.31 27.56
CA PRO A 543 57.67 -8.63 27.83
C PRO A 543 56.99 -9.69 26.96
N SER A 544 57.80 -10.58 26.39
CA SER A 544 57.32 -11.68 25.56
C SER A 544 56.32 -12.56 26.32
N PRO A 545 55.26 -13.07 25.66
CA PRO A 545 54.33 -14.00 26.28
C PRO A 545 55.07 -15.23 26.81
N PRO A 546 54.67 -15.81 27.96
CA PRO A 546 55.26 -17.06 28.43
C PRO A 546 55.01 -18.15 27.38
N ASN A 547 56.08 -18.89 27.04
CA ASN A 547 56.01 -19.99 26.09
C ASN A 547 54.93 -21.00 26.52
N PRO A 548 54.09 -21.49 25.58
CA PRO A 548 53.16 -22.56 25.87
C PRO A 548 53.94 -23.81 26.32
N PRO A 549 53.44 -24.56 27.31
CA PRO A 549 54.10 -25.77 27.77
C PRO A 549 54.22 -26.76 26.61
N SER A 550 55.42 -27.33 26.46
CA SER A 550 55.71 -28.33 25.44
C SER A 550 54.73 -29.52 25.56
N PRO A 551 54.20 -30.03 24.44
CA PRO A 551 53.26 -31.13 24.46
C PRO A 551 53.93 -32.38 25.03
N MET A 552 53.32 -32.93 26.09
CA MET A 552 53.68 -34.24 26.62
C MET A 552 53.55 -35.29 25.50
N PRO A 553 54.51 -36.23 25.37
CA PRO A 553 54.38 -37.34 24.45
C PRO A 553 53.15 -38.17 24.86
N PRO A 554 52.32 -38.63 23.89
CA PRO A 554 51.14 -39.42 24.20
C PRO A 554 51.58 -40.72 24.89
N SER A 555 51.04 -40.94 26.09
CA SER A 555 51.11 -42.24 26.74
C SER A 555 50.36 -43.27 25.86
N PRO A 556 50.84 -44.52 25.74
CA PRO A 556 50.18 -45.54 24.94
C PRO A 556 48.76 -45.75 25.47
N GLN A 557 47.75 -45.53 24.62
CA GLN A 557 46.37 -45.87 24.96
C GLN A 557 46.25 -47.40 25.09
N SER A 558 45.76 -47.83 26.24
CA SER A 558 45.26 -49.18 26.45
C SER A 558 44.22 -49.51 25.38
N PRO A 559 44.22 -50.73 24.80
CA PRO A 559 43.20 -51.11 23.83
C PRO A 559 41.81 -51.03 24.47
N PRO A 560 40.78 -50.59 23.73
CA PRO A 560 39.42 -50.51 24.24
C PRO A 560 38.92 -51.90 24.66
N PRO A 561 38.08 -51.99 25.71
CA PRO A 561 37.46 -53.26 26.09
C PRO A 561 36.66 -53.80 24.90
N SER A 562 36.84 -55.08 24.61
CA SER A 562 36.07 -55.76 23.57
C SER A 562 34.56 -55.63 23.84
N PRO A 563 33.73 -55.39 22.81
CA PRO A 563 32.29 -55.36 22.96
C PRO A 563 31.80 -56.70 23.54
N PRO A 564 30.83 -56.71 24.47
CA PRO A 564 30.23 -57.96 24.92
C PRO A 564 29.61 -58.67 23.72
N ASN A 565 29.91 -59.95 23.55
CA ASN A 565 29.37 -60.79 22.49
C ASN A 565 27.84 -60.72 22.50
N PRO A 566 27.20 -60.57 21.32
CA PRO A 566 25.75 -60.63 21.22
C PRO A 566 25.26 -62.01 21.68
N PRO A 567 24.14 -62.10 22.42
CA PRO A 567 23.57 -63.38 22.81
C PRO A 567 23.27 -64.21 21.56
N SER A 568 23.66 -65.50 21.59
CA SER A 568 23.33 -66.44 20.52
C SER A 568 21.82 -66.48 20.26
N PRO A 569 21.38 -66.53 18.99
CA PRO A 569 19.97 -66.53 18.66
C PRO A 569 19.31 -67.80 19.22
N MET A 570 18.32 -67.58 20.07
CA MET A 570 17.47 -68.64 20.59
C MET A 570 16.66 -69.24 19.43
N PRO A 571 16.52 -70.57 19.32
CA PRO A 571 15.71 -71.20 18.27
C PRO A 571 14.26 -70.69 18.34
N PRO A 572 13.59 -70.48 17.19
CA PRO A 572 12.22 -70.02 17.18
C PRO A 572 11.33 -71.05 17.87
N SER A 573 10.74 -70.65 18.99
CA SER A 573 9.66 -71.40 19.62
C SER A 573 8.44 -71.39 18.67
N PRO A 574 7.69 -72.49 18.56
CA PRO A 574 6.55 -72.56 17.64
C PRO A 574 5.54 -71.46 17.96
N GLN A 575 5.18 -70.66 16.96
CA GLN A 575 4.14 -69.65 17.08
C GLN A 575 2.84 -70.30 17.54
N SER A 576 2.36 -69.89 18.71
CA SER A 576 0.97 -70.07 19.08
C SER A 576 0.11 -69.29 18.08
N PRO A 577 -1.00 -69.84 17.56
CA PRO A 577 -1.86 -69.11 16.66
C PRO A 577 -2.40 -67.84 17.34
N PRO A 578 -2.57 -66.74 16.60
CA PRO A 578 -3.05 -65.49 17.16
C PRO A 578 -4.44 -65.68 17.79
N PRO A 579 -4.73 -65.05 18.94
CA PRO A 579 -6.06 -65.10 19.53
C PRO A 579 -7.06 -64.49 18.55
N SER A 580 -8.16 -65.21 18.33
CA SER A 580 -9.26 -64.78 17.49
C SER A 580 -9.74 -63.38 17.90
N PRO A 581 -10.10 -62.51 16.94
CA PRO A 581 -10.65 -61.19 17.25
C PRO A 581 -11.87 -61.35 18.18
N PRO A 582 -12.05 -60.48 19.19
CA PRO A 582 -13.27 -60.49 19.96
C PRO A 582 -14.44 -60.25 18.99
N ASN A 583 -15.44 -61.13 19.06
CA ASN A 583 -16.65 -61.02 18.25
C ASN A 583 -17.25 -59.62 18.39
N PRO A 584 -17.62 -58.96 17.28
CA PRO A 584 -18.32 -57.69 17.36
C PRO A 584 -19.61 -57.90 18.17
N PRO A 585 -19.95 -56.96 19.07
CA PRO A 585 -21.21 -57.05 19.81
C PRO A 585 -22.36 -57.17 18.83
N SER A 586 -23.25 -58.13 19.07
CA SER A 586 -24.43 -58.37 18.25
C SER A 586 -25.20 -57.06 18.05
N PRO A 587 -25.67 -56.76 16.83
CA PRO A 587 -26.43 -55.54 16.59
C PRO A 587 -27.68 -55.58 17.46
N MET A 588 -27.83 -54.58 18.32
CA MET A 588 -29.09 -54.33 19.01
C MET A 588 -30.20 -54.23 17.94
N PRO A 589 -31.33 -54.93 18.11
CA PRO A 589 -32.46 -54.77 17.21
C PRO A 589 -32.89 -53.30 17.23
N PRO A 590 -33.20 -52.70 16.06
CA PRO A 590 -33.60 -51.31 16.00
C PRO A 590 -34.84 -51.12 16.87
N SER A 591 -34.73 -50.26 17.88
CA SER A 591 -35.92 -49.79 18.58
C SER A 591 -36.89 -49.21 17.56
N PRO A 592 -38.21 -49.48 17.68
CA PRO A 592 -39.20 -48.96 16.75
C PRO A 592 -39.05 -47.45 16.66
N ARG A 593 -38.91 -46.91 15.44
CA ARG A 593 -38.90 -45.47 15.23
C ARG A 593 -40.18 -44.89 15.84
N SER A 594 -40.02 -44.02 16.83
CA SER A 594 -41.09 -43.12 17.23
C SER A 594 -41.52 -42.35 15.98
N PRO A 595 -42.83 -42.21 15.72
CA PRO A 595 -43.31 -41.43 14.59
C PRO A 595 -42.78 -39.99 14.73
N PRO A 596 -42.49 -39.31 13.60
CA PRO A 596 -42.01 -37.94 13.62
C PRO A 596 -43.01 -37.06 14.38
N PRO A 597 -42.55 -36.12 15.22
CA PRO A 597 -43.44 -35.16 15.84
C PRO A 597 -44.19 -34.42 14.73
N SER A 598 -45.51 -34.37 14.85
CA SER A 598 -46.36 -33.65 13.92
C SER A 598 -45.89 -32.19 13.81
N PRO A 599 -46.00 -31.56 12.63
CA PRO A 599 -45.68 -30.14 12.48
C PRO A 599 -46.47 -29.34 13.53
N PRO A 600 -45.88 -28.33 14.19
CA PRO A 600 -46.64 -27.45 15.04
C PRO A 600 -47.75 -26.82 14.19
N ASN A 601 -49.00 -26.96 14.65
CA ASN A 601 -50.14 -26.32 14.02
C ASN A 601 -49.85 -24.81 13.88
N PRO A 602 -50.18 -24.18 12.74
CA PRO A 602 -50.15 -22.74 12.65
C PRO A 602 -51.05 -22.16 13.77
N PRO A 603 -50.61 -21.11 14.48
CA PRO A 603 -51.42 -20.53 15.53
C PRO A 603 -52.76 -20.09 14.94
N SER A 604 -53.85 -20.52 15.57
CA SER A 604 -55.18 -20.04 15.22
C SER A 604 -55.21 -18.51 15.34
N PRO A 605 -55.87 -17.80 14.42
CA PRO A 605 -56.02 -16.36 14.52
C PRO A 605 -56.72 -16.02 15.84
N MET A 606 -56.03 -15.25 16.66
CA MET A 606 -56.57 -14.70 17.90
C MET A 606 -57.84 -13.89 17.56
N PRO A 607 -58.95 -14.07 18.31
CA PRO A 607 -60.09 -13.17 18.19
C PRO A 607 -59.65 -11.73 18.50
N PRO A 608 -60.18 -10.71 17.81
CA PRO A 608 -59.87 -9.33 18.14
C PRO A 608 -60.28 -9.06 19.58
N SER A 609 -59.29 -8.80 20.44
CA SER A 609 -59.55 -8.30 21.79
C SER A 609 -60.19 -6.91 21.68
N PRO A 610 -61.18 -6.59 22.53
CA PRO A 610 -61.90 -5.33 22.48
C PRO A 610 -60.95 -4.15 22.68
N ARG A 611 -61.13 -3.09 21.87
CA ARG A 611 -60.36 -1.85 21.95
C ARG A 611 -60.38 -1.33 23.39
N SER A 612 -59.20 -1.21 23.99
CA SER A 612 -59.01 -0.36 25.16
C SER A 612 -59.32 1.09 24.78
N PRO A 613 -60.01 1.87 25.63
CA PRO A 613 -60.26 3.28 25.38
C PRO A 613 -58.93 4.05 25.33
N PRO A 614 -58.84 5.11 24.51
CA PRO A 614 -57.63 5.90 24.38
C PRO A 614 -57.22 6.53 25.73
N PRO A 615 -55.92 6.60 26.04
CA PRO A 615 -55.44 7.30 27.23
C PRO A 615 -55.78 8.79 27.14
N SER A 616 -56.23 9.35 28.26
CA SER A 616 -56.50 10.78 28.38
C SER A 616 -55.23 11.61 28.11
N PRO A 617 -55.35 12.81 27.51
CA PRO A 617 -54.21 13.69 27.27
C PRO A 617 -53.50 14.03 28.59
N PRO A 618 -52.16 14.15 28.62
CA PRO A 618 -51.45 14.65 29.79
C PRO A 618 -51.86 16.10 30.06
N ASN A 619 -52.13 16.42 31.33
CA ASN A 619 -52.32 17.81 31.75
C ASN A 619 -51.07 18.64 31.43
N PRO A 620 -51.22 19.90 30.97
CA PRO A 620 -50.10 20.80 30.79
C PRO A 620 -49.39 21.06 32.14
N PRO A 621 -48.06 21.12 32.18
CA PRO A 621 -47.32 21.42 33.40
C PRO A 621 -47.65 22.83 33.89
N SER A 622 -47.89 22.97 35.19
CA SER A 622 -48.05 24.26 35.85
C SER A 622 -46.77 25.09 35.72
N PRO A 623 -46.87 26.42 35.51
CA PRO A 623 -45.71 27.29 35.41
C PRO A 623 -44.96 27.34 36.75
N MET A 624 -43.67 27.03 36.70
CA MET A 624 -42.77 27.10 37.83
C MET A 624 -42.40 28.58 38.11
N PRO A 625 -42.32 29.03 39.39
CA PRO A 625 -41.99 30.42 39.71
C PRO A 625 -40.55 30.79 39.30
N PRO A 626 -40.29 32.04 38.89
CA PRO A 626 -38.93 32.48 38.56
C PRO A 626 -38.07 32.50 39.82
N SER A 627 -36.94 31.79 39.77
CA SER A 627 -35.90 31.86 40.80
C SER A 627 -35.05 33.15 40.62
N PRO A 628 -34.58 33.76 41.72
CA PRO A 628 -33.96 35.08 41.71
C PRO A 628 -32.57 35.10 41.03
N PRO A 629 -32.16 36.25 40.46
CA PRO A 629 -30.89 36.37 39.76
C PRO A 629 -29.72 36.34 40.75
N SER A 630 -28.77 35.42 40.52
CA SER A 630 -27.47 35.40 41.20
C SER A 630 -26.51 36.42 40.57
N PRO A 631 -25.59 37.01 41.34
CA PRO A 631 -24.81 38.19 40.95
C PRO A 631 -23.76 37.89 39.87
N PRO A 632 -23.32 38.91 39.09
CA PRO A 632 -22.41 38.72 37.98
C PRO A 632 -20.99 38.41 38.46
N PHE A 633 -20.56 37.17 38.30
CA PHE A 633 -19.15 36.81 38.38
C PHE A 633 -18.44 37.29 37.11
N LYS A 634 -17.52 38.27 37.27
CA LYS A 634 -16.53 38.63 36.27
C LYS A 634 -15.58 37.44 36.06
N PRO A 635 -15.46 36.86 34.86
CA PRO A 635 -14.41 35.91 34.58
C PRO A 635 -13.07 36.64 34.55
N LYS A 636 -12.16 36.23 35.43
CA LYS A 636 -10.73 36.46 35.28
C LYS A 636 -10.28 35.67 34.03
N PRO A 637 -9.55 36.25 33.06
CA PRO A 637 -9.12 35.49 31.90
C PRO A 637 -8.08 34.45 32.36
N LEU A 638 -8.43 33.17 32.23
CA LEU A 638 -7.43 32.10 32.20
C LEU A 638 -6.95 32.01 30.75
N THR A 639 -5.71 32.42 30.53
CA THR A 639 -4.97 32.22 29.28
C THR A 639 -4.95 30.74 28.92
N PRO A 640 -5.54 30.34 27.78
CA PRO A 640 -5.24 29.05 27.17
C PRO A 640 -3.78 29.07 26.71
N LEU A 641 -3.05 27.99 26.96
CA LEU A 641 -1.80 27.72 26.26
C LEU A 641 -2.14 27.58 24.76
N PRO A 642 -1.46 28.29 23.83
CA PRO A 642 -1.89 28.33 22.44
C PRO A 642 -1.65 26.98 21.76
N SER A 643 -2.72 26.33 21.31
CA SER A 643 -2.61 25.41 20.18
C SER A 643 -2.30 26.24 18.94
N LEU A 644 -1.13 26.05 18.33
CA LEU A 644 -0.75 26.70 17.08
C LEU A 644 -1.49 26.10 15.87
N THR A 645 -2.82 26.02 15.94
CA THR A 645 -3.65 26.01 14.73
C THR A 645 -3.86 27.48 14.35
N PRO A 646 -3.28 27.96 13.23
CA PRO A 646 -3.42 29.34 12.81
C PRO A 646 -4.86 29.58 12.38
N SER A 647 -5.66 30.22 13.23
CA SER A 647 -7.00 30.65 12.87
C SER A 647 -6.91 31.89 12.00
N CYS A 648 -7.12 31.75 10.68
CA CYS A 648 -7.48 32.91 9.85
C CYS A 648 -8.82 33.45 10.37
N PRO A 649 -8.86 34.65 10.98
CA PRO A 649 -10.12 35.17 11.51
C PRO A 649 -11.07 35.46 10.35
N GLY A 650 -12.21 34.76 10.33
CA GLY A 650 -13.28 35.00 9.36
C GLY A 650 -13.26 34.16 8.08
N TYR A 651 -12.65 32.96 8.09
CA TYR A 651 -12.85 32.01 6.99
C TYR A 651 -14.36 31.76 6.79
N GLN A 652 -14.84 32.05 5.58
CA GLN A 652 -16.15 31.65 5.11
C GLN A 652 -15.95 30.49 4.15
N GLN A 653 -16.86 29.51 4.18
CA GLN A 653 -16.85 28.46 3.18
C GLN A 653 -17.28 29.03 1.82
N LEU A 654 -16.71 28.53 0.72
CA LEU A 654 -17.15 28.92 -0.61
C LEU A 654 -18.67 28.66 -0.76
N PRO A 655 -19.43 29.59 -1.37
CA PRO A 655 -20.80 29.33 -1.77
C PRO A 655 -20.90 28.06 -2.62
N ASN A 656 -21.98 27.29 -2.47
CA ASN A 656 -22.13 25.98 -3.12
C ASN A 656 -21.91 26.02 -4.64
N ASN A 657 -22.29 27.10 -5.32
CA ASN A 657 -22.12 27.28 -6.76
C ASN A 657 -20.68 27.59 -7.18
N LEU A 658 -19.82 27.99 -6.26
CA LEU A 658 -18.40 28.29 -6.50
C LEU A 658 -17.46 27.19 -6.00
N ARG A 659 -18.00 26.12 -5.39
CA ARG A 659 -17.18 25.01 -4.90
C ARG A 659 -16.64 24.17 -6.06
N PRO A 660 -15.34 23.85 -6.07
CA PRO A 660 -14.77 22.96 -7.06
C PRO A 660 -15.20 21.51 -6.84
N GLU A 661 -15.35 20.77 -7.94
CA GLU A 661 -15.69 19.35 -7.90
C GLU A 661 -14.47 18.42 -7.75
N VAL A 662 -13.25 18.99 -7.85
CA VAL A 662 -12.00 18.22 -7.95
C VAL A 662 -11.04 18.53 -6.82
N VAL A 663 -10.63 19.79 -6.68
CA VAL A 663 -9.64 20.21 -5.65
C VAL A 663 -10.05 21.54 -5.05
N ASN A 664 -10.14 21.62 -3.73
CA ASN A 664 -10.32 22.87 -2.97
C ASN A 664 -9.19 23.05 -1.95
N LEU A 665 -8.01 23.51 -2.38
CA LEU A 665 -6.89 23.74 -1.48
C LEU A 665 -6.89 25.19 -1.01
N ASP A 666 -7.05 25.41 0.30
CA ASP A 666 -6.97 26.74 0.92
C ASP A 666 -6.01 26.72 2.12
N ALA A 667 -4.91 27.47 2.01
CA ALA A 667 -3.83 27.44 2.98
C ALA A 667 -4.23 28.01 4.35
N CYS A 668 -5.34 28.75 4.43
CA CYS A 668 -5.88 29.24 5.70
C CYS A 668 -6.48 28.14 6.59
N ILE A 669 -6.81 26.98 6.03
CA ILE A 669 -7.57 25.94 6.75
C ILE A 669 -7.01 24.53 6.54
N GLY A 670 -6.29 24.27 5.45
CA GLY A 670 -5.86 22.94 5.07
C GLY A 670 -4.41 22.61 5.40
N VAL A 671 -3.62 23.48 6.04
CA VAL A 671 -2.18 23.24 6.18
C VAL A 671 -1.80 22.56 7.48
N ILE A 672 -1.12 21.42 7.34
CA ILE A 672 -0.46 20.70 8.42
C ILE A 672 0.99 21.16 8.49
N VAL A 673 1.36 21.68 9.66
CA VAL A 673 2.70 22.20 9.92
C VAL A 673 3.41 21.32 10.93
N GLN A 674 4.70 21.05 10.71
CA GLN A 674 5.53 20.31 11.64
C GLN A 674 5.96 21.21 12.80
N SER A 675 5.52 20.89 14.02
CA SER A 675 6.02 21.53 15.24
C SER A 675 7.26 20.78 15.74
N GLY A 676 8.44 21.31 15.40
CA GLY A 676 9.74 21.18 16.09
C GLY A 676 10.30 19.78 16.45
N LEU A 677 11.44 19.42 15.84
CA LEU A 677 12.74 19.31 16.54
C LEU A 677 13.91 19.17 15.53
N ASP A 678 15.00 19.90 15.82
CA ASP A 678 16.37 19.91 15.26
C ASP A 678 16.65 20.50 13.86
N VAL A 679 16.56 21.84 13.76
CA VAL A 679 17.45 22.64 12.88
C VAL A 679 18.67 23.05 13.70
N ALA A 680 19.70 22.21 13.71
CA ALA A 680 21.03 22.67 14.07
C ALA A 680 21.60 23.47 12.88
N GLN A 681 22.01 24.71 13.14
CA GLN A 681 22.59 25.71 12.22
C GLN A 681 21.62 26.58 11.41
N ALA A 682 21.18 27.70 12.01
CA ALA A 682 21.06 28.97 11.30
C ALA A 682 21.53 30.10 12.24
N GLY A 683 22.62 30.76 11.87
CA GLY A 683 23.30 31.77 12.67
C GLY A 683 22.52 33.09 12.76
N ALA A 684 22.59 33.68 13.96
CA ALA A 684 22.35 35.06 14.36
C ALA A 684 21.75 36.04 13.31
N SER A 685 20.44 36.29 13.42
CA SER A 685 19.79 37.54 12.99
C SER A 685 18.63 37.87 13.93
N PRO A 686 18.43 39.13 14.36
CA PRO A 686 17.48 39.49 15.42
C PRO A 686 16.09 39.88 14.90
N THR A 687 15.52 39.12 13.96
CA THR A 687 14.12 39.24 13.53
C THR A 687 13.35 37.94 13.83
N PRO A 688 12.04 38.03 14.15
CA PRO A 688 11.33 36.96 14.85
C PRO A 688 11.22 35.67 14.01
N PRO A 689 11.58 34.49 14.56
CA PRO A 689 11.43 33.22 13.84
C PRO A 689 10.02 32.66 14.09
N THR A 690 9.18 32.64 13.06
CA THR A 690 7.88 31.93 13.05
C THR A 690 7.81 30.83 11.99
N THR A 691 8.95 30.36 11.50
CA THR A 691 8.99 29.47 10.32
C THR A 691 8.80 28.01 10.71
N SER A 692 7.55 27.62 10.91
CA SER A 692 7.15 26.23 11.02
C SER A 692 7.13 25.60 9.62
N ALA A 693 7.85 24.48 9.44
CA ALA A 693 7.96 23.81 8.15
C ALA A 693 6.65 23.12 7.78
N VAL A 694 6.18 23.33 6.54
CA VAL A 694 4.93 22.72 6.06
C VAL A 694 5.16 21.23 5.76
N ARG A 695 4.31 20.37 6.30
CA ARG A 695 4.31 18.93 5.97
C ARG A 695 3.33 18.63 4.83
N ALA A 696 2.11 19.16 4.92
CA ALA A 696 1.08 18.88 3.93
C ALA A 696 0.04 20.02 3.81
N TRP A 697 -0.59 20.15 2.65
CA TRP A 697 -1.76 20.98 2.37
C TRP A 697 -2.90 20.08 1.91
N LEU A 698 -3.94 20.02 2.73
CA LEU A 698 -5.14 19.22 2.54
C LEU A 698 -6.26 20.04 1.92
N ASP A 699 -7.10 19.35 1.16
CA ASP A 699 -8.36 19.90 0.66
C ASP A 699 -9.24 20.39 1.82
N ALA A 700 -9.64 21.65 1.72
CA ALA A 700 -10.52 22.39 2.61
C ALA A 700 -11.89 21.72 2.83
N GLU A 701 -12.37 20.97 1.86
CA GLU A 701 -13.73 20.42 1.82
C GLU A 701 -13.79 18.90 1.68
N GLY A 702 -12.64 18.23 1.55
CA GLY A 702 -12.55 16.79 1.33
C GLY A 702 -13.00 15.88 2.48
N GLY A 703 -13.65 16.43 3.52
CA GLY A 703 -14.46 15.66 4.46
C GLY A 703 -15.89 15.35 3.99
N ASN A 704 -16.36 15.98 2.90
CA ASN A 704 -17.76 15.90 2.43
C ASN A 704 -17.92 15.77 0.89
N SER A 705 -16.86 15.46 0.14
CA SER A 705 -17.01 15.20 -1.31
C SER A 705 -17.99 14.03 -1.50
N LYS A 706 -19.06 14.26 -2.26
CA LYS A 706 -20.27 13.41 -2.36
C LYS A 706 -20.04 11.97 -2.93
N GLY A 707 -18.81 11.48 -3.00
CA GLY A 707 -18.45 10.21 -3.63
C GLY A 707 -17.41 9.35 -2.89
N GLY A 708 -17.00 9.69 -1.66
CA GLY A 708 -16.10 8.84 -0.87
C GLY A 708 -14.63 8.82 -1.33
N SER A 709 -14.20 9.74 -2.20
CA SER A 709 -12.79 9.94 -2.52
C SER A 709 -12.07 10.70 -1.41
N LEU A 710 -10.88 10.25 -1.02
CA LEU A 710 -10.03 10.92 -0.03
C LEU A 710 -9.78 12.40 -0.42
N PRO A 711 -9.61 13.31 0.57
CA PRO A 711 -9.21 14.69 0.29
C PRO A 711 -7.89 14.70 -0.49
N VAL A 712 -7.79 15.56 -1.51
CA VAL A 712 -6.51 15.77 -2.19
C VAL A 712 -5.51 16.37 -1.19
N GLN A 713 -4.36 15.72 -1.06
CA GLN A 713 -3.29 16.10 -0.15
C GLN A 713 -2.01 16.38 -0.93
N LEU A 714 -1.49 17.59 -0.81
CA LEU A 714 -0.17 17.95 -1.29
C LEU A 714 0.84 17.83 -0.17
N ASN A 715 1.83 16.96 -0.34
CA ASN A 715 2.96 16.85 0.56
C ASN A 715 4.08 17.80 0.13
N PHE A 716 4.64 18.52 1.08
CA PHE A 716 5.67 19.51 0.81
C PHE A 716 7.04 18.97 1.17
N THR A 717 8.03 19.29 0.35
CA THR A 717 9.43 18.95 0.60
C THR A 717 10.33 20.15 0.37
N GLY A 718 11.47 20.17 1.06
CA GLY A 718 12.40 21.31 1.11
C GLY A 718 11.95 22.38 2.11
N ASN A 719 12.42 23.61 1.92
CA ASN A 719 12.21 24.70 2.87
C ASN A 719 10.86 25.41 2.62
N CYS A 720 9.78 24.64 2.64
CA CYS A 720 8.43 25.17 2.52
C CYS A 720 7.97 25.78 3.84
N LEU A 721 7.67 27.07 3.81
CA LEU A 721 7.31 27.83 5.01
C LEU A 721 5.85 28.26 4.96
N MET A 722 5.16 28.21 6.10
CA MET A 722 3.91 28.95 6.22
C MET A 722 4.20 30.44 6.30
N TYR A 723 3.65 31.18 5.34
CA TYR A 723 3.55 32.62 5.39
C TYR A 723 2.19 33.02 5.97
N GLN A 724 2.21 33.70 7.10
CA GLN A 724 1.01 34.22 7.72
C GLN A 724 1.17 35.71 7.95
N ASP A 725 0.34 36.50 7.27
CA ASP A 725 -0.14 37.76 7.81
C ASP A 725 -1.54 37.53 8.40
N ALA A 726 -2.08 38.55 9.07
CA ALA A 726 -3.33 38.44 9.83
C ALA A 726 -4.56 38.00 9.00
N SER A 727 -4.49 37.96 7.66
CA SER A 727 -5.64 37.65 6.81
C SER A 727 -5.39 36.66 5.67
N THR A 728 -4.16 36.47 5.17
CA THR A 728 -3.96 35.79 3.88
C THR A 728 -3.70 34.30 3.99
N GLY A 729 -2.87 33.81 4.93
CA GLY A 729 -2.48 32.40 5.06
C GLY A 729 -1.97 31.78 3.75
N ALA A 730 -0.67 31.51 3.64
CA ALA A 730 -0.07 31.03 2.39
C ALA A 730 1.13 30.12 2.63
N ILE A 731 1.52 29.39 1.58
CA ILE A 731 2.75 28.61 1.53
C ILE A 731 3.77 29.43 0.73
N ALA A 732 4.91 29.72 1.35
CA ALA A 732 6.03 30.41 0.73
C ALA A 732 6.98 29.40 0.07
N PHE A 733 7.26 29.66 -1.20
CA PHE A 733 8.22 28.94 -2.02
C PHE A 733 9.46 29.82 -2.22
N ASP A 734 10.64 29.23 -2.02
CA ASP A 734 11.93 29.92 -2.03
C ASP A 734 12.62 29.92 -3.41
N GLY A 735 11.94 29.41 -4.44
CA GLY A 735 12.48 29.29 -5.80
C GLY A 735 13.55 28.23 -5.98
N ASN A 736 13.92 27.47 -4.94
CA ASN A 736 15.08 26.57 -5.00
C ASN A 736 14.87 25.22 -4.35
N THR A 737 14.17 25.15 -3.22
CA THR A 737 14.03 23.94 -2.41
C THR A 737 12.58 23.56 -2.15
N CYS A 738 11.65 24.51 -2.04
CA CYS A 738 10.27 24.19 -1.72
C CYS A 738 9.48 23.72 -2.95
N PHE A 739 8.79 22.58 -2.84
CA PHE A 739 7.72 22.19 -3.75
C PHE A 739 6.71 21.26 -3.07
N GLY A 740 5.49 21.23 -3.61
CA GLY A 740 4.41 20.35 -3.17
C GLY A 740 4.08 19.31 -4.23
N TYR A 741 3.78 18.08 -3.83
CA TYR A 741 3.32 17.03 -4.75
C TYR A 741 2.15 16.27 -4.13
N SER A 742 1.17 15.90 -4.97
CA SER A 742 0.09 15.02 -4.58
C SER A 742 0.60 13.59 -4.55
N SER A 743 0.39 12.90 -3.42
CA SER A 743 0.65 11.45 -3.35
C SER A 743 -0.46 10.61 -3.96
N GLN A 744 -1.56 11.24 -4.38
CA GLN A 744 -2.73 10.61 -4.99
C GLN A 744 -3.03 11.29 -6.33
N ASP A 745 -3.61 10.53 -7.26
CA ASP A 745 -4.19 11.12 -8.45
C ASP A 745 -5.36 12.04 -8.09
N LEU A 746 -5.69 12.98 -8.96
CA LEU A 746 -6.93 13.74 -8.87
C LEU A 746 -8.12 12.76 -8.77
N PRO A 747 -9.20 13.14 -8.06
CA PRO A 747 -10.36 12.28 -7.86
C PRO A 747 -10.88 11.70 -9.19
N SER A 748 -11.50 10.52 -9.12
CA SER A 748 -12.08 9.82 -10.28
C SER A 748 -13.17 10.62 -11.02
N SER A 749 -13.65 11.72 -10.44
CA SER A 749 -14.51 12.68 -11.12
C SER A 749 -13.80 13.41 -12.25
N TRP A 750 -12.47 13.54 -12.22
CA TRP A 750 -11.65 14.24 -13.22
C TRP A 750 -11.86 13.69 -14.63
N ASN A 751 -12.32 14.56 -15.54
CA ASN A 751 -12.54 14.19 -16.93
C ASN A 751 -11.29 14.48 -17.77
N ASN A 752 -10.55 13.42 -18.11
CA ASN A 752 -9.30 13.51 -18.86
C ASN A 752 -9.46 13.64 -20.39
N SER A 753 -10.68 13.74 -20.91
CA SER A 753 -10.90 13.93 -22.35
C SER A 753 -10.22 15.21 -22.84
N ALA A 754 -9.67 15.16 -24.06
CA ALA A 754 -9.02 16.31 -24.68
C ALA A 754 -9.97 17.52 -24.76
N GLU A 755 -11.24 17.24 -25.02
CA GLU A 755 -12.30 18.23 -25.18
C GLU A 755 -13.08 18.52 -23.89
N ALA A 756 -12.72 17.89 -22.76
CA ALA A 756 -13.40 18.11 -21.50
C ALA A 756 -13.26 19.55 -21.03
N ALA A 757 -14.35 20.13 -20.51
CA ALA A 757 -14.27 21.42 -19.87
C ALA A 757 -13.50 21.31 -18.55
N PHE A 758 -12.66 22.29 -18.24
CA PHE A 758 -12.04 22.41 -16.92
C PHE A 758 -11.78 23.88 -16.57
N THR A 759 -11.64 24.14 -15.27
CA THR A 759 -11.12 25.42 -14.77
C THR A 759 -10.06 25.15 -13.72
N ALA A 760 -8.90 25.80 -13.84
CA ALA A 760 -7.90 25.86 -12.78
C ALA A 760 -7.80 27.31 -12.30
N VAL A 761 -7.97 27.54 -11.00
CA VAL A 761 -7.84 28.85 -10.35
C VAL A 761 -6.76 28.77 -9.29
N TRP A 762 -5.94 29.81 -9.17
CA TRP A 762 -5.05 29.96 -8.04
C TRP A 762 -4.98 31.42 -7.58
N ILE A 763 -4.61 31.60 -6.32
CA ILE A 763 -4.33 32.90 -5.73
C ILE A 763 -2.93 32.90 -5.15
N GLY A 764 -2.07 33.76 -5.71
CA GLY A 764 -0.65 33.79 -5.39
C GLY A 764 -0.06 35.20 -5.44
N SER A 765 1.14 35.35 -4.89
CA SER A 765 1.96 36.56 -4.98
C SER A 765 3.38 36.14 -5.36
N PHE A 766 3.83 36.53 -6.55
CA PHE A 766 5.04 35.98 -7.16
C PHE A 766 6.14 37.04 -7.32
N THR A 767 7.38 36.62 -7.17
CA THR A 767 8.54 37.49 -7.37
C THR A 767 9.11 37.23 -8.76
N LEU A 768 8.89 38.13 -9.72
CA LEU A 768 9.30 37.96 -11.12
C LEU A 768 10.80 38.21 -11.39
N ASN A 769 11.58 38.59 -10.38
CA ASN A 769 12.99 38.93 -10.56
C ASN A 769 13.90 37.69 -10.58
N THR A 770 13.51 36.65 -11.32
CA THR A 770 14.35 35.47 -11.51
C THR A 770 14.70 35.36 -12.98
N SER A 771 15.98 35.19 -13.30
CA SER A 771 16.47 34.83 -14.63
C SER A 771 16.03 33.42 -15.09
N LYS A 772 15.02 32.84 -14.44
CA LYS A 772 14.54 31.48 -14.60
C LYS A 772 13.02 31.50 -14.81
N PRO A 773 12.49 30.52 -15.55
CA PRO A 773 11.07 30.15 -15.54
C PRO A 773 10.51 30.13 -14.12
N GLN A 774 9.24 30.47 -13.94
CA GLN A 774 8.52 30.36 -12.66
C GLN A 774 7.41 29.30 -12.78
N MET A 775 7.66 28.06 -12.35
CA MET A 775 6.70 26.97 -12.51
C MET A 775 5.71 26.90 -11.37
N LEU A 776 4.45 27.30 -11.62
CA LEU A 776 3.43 27.25 -10.57
C LEU A 776 2.95 25.82 -10.32
N MET A 777 2.42 25.16 -11.35
CA MET A 777 1.66 23.91 -11.23
C MET A 777 1.93 23.02 -12.43
N THR A 778 2.01 21.71 -12.20
CA THR A 778 1.96 20.68 -13.25
C THR A 778 0.90 19.63 -12.94
N LEU A 779 0.25 19.14 -14.00
CA LEU A 779 -0.66 18.00 -14.00
C LEU A 779 -0.22 17.02 -15.10
N SER A 780 -0.43 15.72 -14.87
CA SER A 780 -0.21 14.65 -15.85
C SER A 780 1.24 14.48 -16.33
N ARG A 781 2.19 14.89 -15.50
CA ARG A 781 3.62 14.85 -15.81
C ARG A 781 4.31 13.79 -14.97
N THR A 782 4.85 12.73 -15.58
CA THR A 782 5.64 11.73 -14.84
C THR A 782 7.13 11.89 -15.16
N LYS A 783 8.00 11.25 -14.36
CA LYS A 783 9.45 11.20 -14.67
C LYS A 783 9.78 10.54 -16.02
N ASN A 784 8.85 9.76 -16.57
CA ASN A 784 9.04 8.97 -17.78
C ASN A 784 8.17 9.46 -18.96
N ASP A 785 7.28 10.43 -18.72
CA ASP A 785 6.27 10.87 -19.69
C ASP A 785 6.34 12.40 -19.84
N TYR A 786 6.71 12.85 -21.04
CA TYR A 786 6.95 14.25 -21.40
C TYR A 786 5.71 14.95 -21.96
N PHE A 787 4.58 14.25 -22.00
CA PHE A 787 3.79 14.33 -23.22
C PHE A 787 2.38 14.86 -23.04
N LYS A 788 1.84 15.11 -21.84
CA LYS A 788 0.42 15.53 -21.69
C LYS A 788 0.20 16.54 -20.58
N GLU A 789 0.97 17.61 -20.54
CA GLU A 789 1.16 18.41 -19.32
C GLU A 789 0.42 19.74 -19.34
N LEU A 790 -0.29 20.14 -18.28
CA LEU A 790 -0.64 21.54 -18.07
C LEU A 790 0.52 22.24 -17.32
N TYR A 791 1.21 23.16 -17.99
CA TYR A 791 2.39 23.84 -17.46
C TYR A 791 2.22 25.36 -17.49
N TRP A 792 2.58 26.05 -16.40
CA TRP A 792 2.62 27.52 -16.34
C TRP A 792 3.96 28.08 -15.89
N GLU A 793 4.54 28.93 -16.73
CA GLU A 793 5.71 29.77 -16.53
C GLU A 793 5.36 31.25 -16.72
N SER A 794 6.14 32.16 -16.11
CA SER A 794 5.95 33.61 -16.10
C SER A 794 5.56 34.26 -17.43
N THR A 795 5.92 33.65 -18.57
CA THR A 795 5.60 34.11 -19.93
C THR A 795 4.98 33.05 -20.82
N LEU A 796 4.70 31.84 -20.30
CA LEU A 796 4.34 30.66 -21.08
C LEU A 796 3.30 29.82 -20.36
N LEU A 797 2.20 29.49 -21.01
CA LEU A 797 1.22 28.51 -20.52
C LEU A 797 0.89 27.57 -21.68
N PHE A 798 1.07 26.26 -21.50
CA PHE A 798 0.85 25.25 -22.54
C PHE A 798 0.31 23.94 -21.96
N PRO A 799 -0.70 23.32 -22.59
CA PRO A 799 -0.77 21.88 -22.77
C PRO A 799 0.22 21.45 -23.84
N TYR A 800 1.05 20.45 -23.57
CA TYR A 800 1.89 19.83 -24.61
C TYR A 800 1.41 18.41 -24.88
N ASP A 801 1.27 18.04 -26.16
CA ASP A 801 1.01 16.67 -26.63
C ASP A 801 2.00 16.29 -27.76
N PRO A 802 2.78 15.19 -27.69
CA PRO A 802 3.73 14.82 -28.73
C PRO A 802 3.04 14.42 -30.03
N GLU A 803 1.79 13.97 -29.96
CA GLU A 803 1.01 13.60 -31.14
C GLU A 803 0.46 14.86 -31.83
N LEU A 804 0.20 15.93 -31.07
CA LEU A 804 -0.50 17.14 -31.55
C LEU A 804 0.34 18.43 -31.51
N GLY A 805 1.54 18.39 -30.95
CA GLY A 805 2.39 19.54 -30.66
C GLY A 805 1.94 20.37 -29.45
N PHE A 806 2.30 21.65 -29.44
CA PHE A 806 1.86 22.59 -28.40
C PHE A 806 0.36 22.87 -28.56
N GLY A 807 -0.42 22.49 -27.55
CA GLY A 807 -1.88 22.61 -27.53
C GLY A 807 -2.38 24.05 -27.47
N PHE A 808 -1.79 24.94 -26.65
CA PHE A 808 -2.11 26.38 -26.64
C PHE A 808 -0.83 27.17 -26.42
N ASN A 809 -0.45 28.07 -27.34
CA ASN A 809 0.75 28.89 -27.18
C ASN A 809 0.45 30.27 -26.61
N ILE A 810 0.91 30.51 -25.38
CA ILE A 810 0.72 31.77 -24.65
C ILE A 810 1.97 32.67 -24.72
N GLN A 811 2.81 32.50 -25.74
CA GLN A 811 3.92 33.41 -26.06
C GLN A 811 3.48 34.81 -26.55
N SER A 812 2.19 35.15 -26.49
CA SER A 812 1.76 36.44 -27.04
C SER A 812 2.40 37.59 -26.25
N SER A 813 3.04 38.50 -26.96
CA SER A 813 3.51 39.82 -26.50
C SER A 813 2.42 40.70 -25.84
N ASN A 814 1.18 40.20 -25.75
CA ASN A 814 -0.02 40.93 -25.38
C ASN A 814 -0.52 40.60 -23.97
N MET A 815 0.09 39.62 -23.29
CA MET A 815 -0.20 39.34 -21.88
C MET A 815 0.84 40.09 -21.02
N PRO A 816 0.42 41.06 -20.18
CA PRO A 816 1.33 41.70 -19.25
C PRO A 816 1.90 40.66 -18.29
N ALA A 817 3.17 40.82 -17.92
CA ALA A 817 3.76 40.06 -16.82
C ALA A 817 2.90 40.23 -15.55
N ALA A 818 2.84 39.20 -14.71
CA ALA A 818 2.14 39.31 -13.44
C ALA A 818 2.74 40.46 -12.60
N PRO A 819 1.95 41.27 -11.89
CA PRO A 819 2.53 42.27 -11.00
C PRO A 819 3.38 41.57 -9.92
N THR A 820 4.63 42.00 -9.79
CA THR A 820 5.59 41.45 -8.82
C THR A 820 5.14 41.79 -7.39
N ASP A 821 5.27 40.82 -6.48
CA ASP A 821 4.97 40.95 -5.05
C ASP A 821 3.53 41.46 -4.76
N MET A 822 2.59 41.11 -5.64
CA MET A 822 1.17 41.45 -5.51
C MET A 822 0.31 40.19 -5.55
N TRP A 823 -0.71 40.13 -4.71
CA TRP A 823 -1.72 39.07 -4.77
C TRP A 823 -2.57 39.18 -6.03
N THR A 824 -2.58 38.12 -6.83
CA THR A 824 -3.37 37.95 -8.04
C THR A 824 -4.30 36.74 -7.89
N LEU A 825 -5.54 36.85 -8.39
CA LEU A 825 -6.33 35.68 -8.77
C LEU A 825 -6.13 35.47 -10.26
N GLU A 826 -5.73 34.26 -10.62
CA GLU A 826 -5.53 33.88 -12.02
C GLU A 826 -6.29 32.59 -12.29
N ALA A 827 -6.87 32.50 -13.48
CA ALA A 827 -7.72 31.38 -13.85
C ALA A 827 -7.52 30.99 -15.32
N ILE A 828 -7.52 29.69 -15.58
CA ILE A 828 -7.50 29.09 -16.91
C ILE A 828 -8.83 28.38 -17.09
N VAL A 829 -9.57 28.72 -18.14
CA VAL A 829 -10.89 28.16 -18.43
C VAL A 829 -10.89 27.57 -19.82
N ARG A 830 -11.11 26.26 -19.92
CA ARG A 830 -11.39 25.56 -21.18
C ARG A 830 -12.88 25.19 -21.23
N PRO A 831 -13.67 25.75 -22.16
CA PRO A 831 -15.02 25.27 -22.42
C PRO A 831 -15.02 23.87 -23.06
N SER A 832 -16.14 23.14 -22.93
CA SER A 832 -16.28 21.82 -23.54
C SER A 832 -16.20 21.93 -25.07
N GLY A 833 -15.38 21.08 -25.71
CA GLY A 833 -15.19 21.08 -27.16
C GLY A 833 -14.45 22.31 -27.72
N ALA A 834 -13.89 23.18 -26.87
CA ALA A 834 -13.23 24.39 -27.33
C ALA A 834 -11.80 24.10 -27.82
N ALA A 835 -11.49 24.59 -29.03
CA ALA A 835 -10.14 24.75 -29.54
C ALA A 835 -9.46 26.04 -29.00
N SER A 836 -9.96 26.58 -27.88
CA SER A 836 -9.39 27.75 -27.25
C SER A 836 -9.55 27.70 -25.74
N VAL A 837 -8.64 28.39 -25.06
CA VAL A 837 -8.64 28.56 -23.62
C VAL A 837 -8.69 30.04 -23.30
N SER A 838 -9.53 30.40 -22.34
CA SER A 838 -9.58 31.75 -21.78
C SER A 838 -8.71 31.81 -20.54
N TYR A 839 -7.85 32.81 -20.48
CA TYR A 839 -7.07 33.12 -19.30
C TYR A 839 -7.61 34.39 -18.66
N TYR A 840 -7.76 34.39 -17.34
CA TYR A 840 -8.26 35.53 -16.59
C TYR A 840 -7.28 35.93 -15.49
N ARG A 841 -7.20 37.24 -15.24
CA ARG A 841 -6.42 37.80 -14.12
C ARG A 841 -7.21 38.89 -13.41
N TYR A 842 -7.14 38.87 -12.09
CA TYR A 842 -7.67 39.90 -11.21
C TYR A 842 -6.60 40.33 -10.19
N ASN A 843 -6.49 41.63 -9.92
CA ASN A 843 -5.58 42.18 -8.92
C ASN A 843 -6.03 43.56 -8.44
N LYS A 844 -5.38 44.06 -7.38
CA LYS A 844 -5.74 45.35 -6.76
C LYS A 844 -5.61 46.56 -7.69
N GLN A 845 -4.62 46.58 -8.59
CA GLN A 845 -4.37 47.72 -9.48
C GLN A 845 -5.40 47.81 -10.62
N ARG A 846 -5.98 46.67 -11.00
CA ARG A 846 -6.99 46.55 -12.06
C ARG A 846 -8.23 45.89 -11.46
N PRO A 847 -9.16 46.66 -10.87
CA PRO A 847 -10.32 46.14 -10.14
C PRO A 847 -11.40 45.58 -11.08
N TYR A 848 -11.02 44.99 -12.20
CA TYR A 848 -11.86 44.31 -13.17
C TYR A 848 -11.13 43.05 -13.66
N LEU A 849 -11.89 42.01 -13.98
CA LEU A 849 -11.34 40.75 -14.48
C LEU A 849 -10.80 40.96 -15.90
N GLN A 850 -9.48 40.91 -16.05
CA GLN A 850 -8.80 40.94 -17.33
C GLN A 850 -8.93 39.57 -17.99
N SER A 851 -9.04 39.51 -19.33
CA SER A 851 -9.23 38.26 -20.07
C SER A 851 -8.43 38.24 -21.36
N TRP A 852 -7.86 37.08 -21.67
CA TRP A 852 -7.17 36.78 -22.93
C TRP A 852 -7.70 35.45 -23.46
N ILE A 853 -7.70 35.28 -24.78
CA ILE A 853 -8.15 34.04 -25.44
C ILE A 853 -6.99 33.52 -26.27
N PHE A 854 -6.70 32.23 -26.12
CA PHE A 854 -5.62 31.55 -26.80
C PHE A 854 -6.17 30.36 -27.56
N SER A 855 -5.89 30.29 -28.86
CA SER A 855 -6.34 29.20 -29.72
C SER A 855 -5.30 28.10 -29.82
N GLY A 856 -5.76 26.88 -30.03
CA GLY A 856 -4.93 25.74 -30.34
C GLY A 856 -5.66 24.39 -30.13
N GLN A 857 -4.93 23.29 -30.21
CA GLN A 857 -5.54 21.96 -30.20
C GLN A 857 -5.81 21.48 -28.75
N PRO A 858 -7.02 20.98 -28.46
CA PRO A 858 -7.31 20.37 -27.17
C PRO A 858 -6.42 19.14 -26.94
N SER A 859 -5.79 19.06 -25.77
CA SER A 859 -4.98 17.92 -25.32
C SER A 859 -5.59 17.27 -24.09
N LYS A 860 -5.38 15.96 -23.94
CA LYS A 860 -5.78 15.21 -22.74
C LYS A 860 -4.95 15.69 -21.54
N ILE A 861 -5.60 15.80 -20.39
CA ILE A 861 -4.95 16.08 -19.11
C ILE A 861 -5.34 14.92 -18.20
N PHE A 862 -4.41 14.03 -17.89
CA PHE A 862 -4.62 12.91 -16.99
C PHE A 862 -4.68 13.35 -15.50
N PRO A 863 -5.34 12.57 -14.64
CA PRO A 863 -5.50 12.93 -13.23
C PRO A 863 -4.21 12.80 -12.41
N ASP A 864 -3.14 12.22 -12.95
CA ASP A 864 -1.94 11.88 -12.19
C ASP A 864 -0.98 13.05 -12.02
N SER A 865 -0.03 12.87 -11.08
CA SER A 865 1.17 13.72 -10.95
C SER A 865 0.90 15.21 -10.73
N PHE A 866 -0.08 15.56 -9.90
CA PHE A 866 -0.36 16.94 -9.51
C PHE A 866 0.77 17.49 -8.62
N THR A 867 1.50 18.52 -9.08
CA THR A 867 2.55 19.18 -8.30
C THR A 867 2.48 20.70 -8.37
N ILE A 868 3.11 21.36 -7.39
CA ILE A 868 3.25 22.82 -7.30
C ILE A 868 4.72 23.16 -7.02
N GLY A 869 5.26 24.13 -7.74
CA GLY A 869 6.55 24.75 -7.44
C GLY A 869 7.79 24.03 -7.97
N ALA A 870 7.61 22.89 -8.63
CA ALA A 870 8.69 22.15 -9.27
C ALA A 870 8.28 21.54 -10.60
N ASP A 871 9.29 21.28 -11.42
CA ASP A 871 9.26 20.30 -12.48
C ASP A 871 9.57 18.92 -11.90
N ILE A 872 8.61 18.00 -11.96
CA ILE A 872 8.79 16.64 -11.43
C ILE A 872 9.78 15.80 -12.26
N LEU A 873 10.07 16.20 -13.49
CA LEU A 873 10.97 15.47 -14.39
C LEU A 873 12.43 15.57 -13.92
N ASP A 874 12.91 16.80 -13.75
CA ASP A 874 14.31 17.09 -13.43
C ASP A 874 14.49 17.65 -12.01
N ASN A 875 13.40 17.68 -11.23
CA ASN A 875 13.34 18.31 -9.90
C ASN A 875 13.73 19.79 -9.90
N ALA A 876 13.76 20.45 -11.06
CA ALA A 876 14.10 21.85 -11.10
C ALA A 876 12.96 22.64 -10.47
N LYS A 877 13.32 23.44 -9.45
CA LYS A 877 12.37 24.21 -8.65
C LYS A 877 12.47 25.65 -9.08
N PHE A 878 11.30 26.24 -9.29
CA PHE A 878 11.22 27.46 -10.06
C PHE A 878 10.31 28.48 -9.42
N LEU A 879 9.42 28.09 -8.51
CA LEU A 879 8.47 29.02 -7.92
C LEU A 879 9.09 29.81 -6.78
N ASN A 880 9.23 31.11 -6.98
CA ASN A 880 9.60 32.07 -5.95
C ASN A 880 8.39 32.97 -5.68
N GLY A 881 7.77 32.79 -4.51
CA GLY A 881 6.54 33.50 -4.19
C GLY A 881 5.71 32.80 -3.12
N LYS A 882 4.44 33.17 -3.05
CA LYS A 882 3.47 32.68 -2.07
C LYS A 882 2.23 32.17 -2.79
N VAL A 883 1.73 31.01 -2.39
CA VAL A 883 0.46 30.45 -2.90
C VAL A 883 -0.49 30.25 -1.73
N SER A 884 -1.72 30.75 -1.87
CA SER A 884 -2.72 30.76 -0.79
C SER A 884 -3.93 29.88 -1.10
N VAL A 885 -4.36 29.83 -2.37
CA VAL A 885 -5.56 29.09 -2.79
C VAL A 885 -5.30 28.40 -4.12
N ILE A 886 -5.76 27.16 -4.27
CA ILE A 886 -5.83 26.43 -5.54
C ILE A 886 -7.18 25.72 -5.65
N LEU A 887 -7.87 25.94 -6.75
CA LEU A 887 -9.18 25.35 -7.04
C LEU A 887 -9.15 24.69 -8.43
N ILE A 888 -9.62 23.45 -8.53
CA ILE A 888 -9.71 22.72 -9.79
C ILE A 888 -11.15 22.24 -10.00
N TYR A 889 -11.72 22.60 -11.15
CA TYR A 889 -13.10 22.29 -11.53
C TYR A 889 -13.14 21.38 -12.75
N ASN A 890 -14.13 20.48 -12.80
CA ASN A 890 -14.42 19.64 -13.97
C ASN A 890 -15.39 20.32 -14.96
N ARG A 891 -15.43 21.65 -14.91
CA ARG A 891 -16.29 22.47 -15.76
C ARG A 891 -15.63 23.81 -16.04
N ALA A 892 -16.12 24.47 -17.08
CA ALA A 892 -15.75 25.85 -17.36
C ALA A 892 -16.54 26.79 -16.45
N LEU A 893 -15.84 27.59 -15.65
CA LEU A 893 -16.46 28.69 -14.93
C LEU A 893 -16.81 29.82 -15.90
N SER A 894 -18.00 30.37 -15.74
CA SER A 894 -18.39 31.59 -16.43
C SER A 894 -17.61 32.80 -15.89
N ARG A 895 -17.56 33.88 -16.69
CA ARG A 895 -16.97 35.14 -16.26
C ARG A 895 -17.62 35.68 -14.98
N SER A 896 -18.93 35.53 -14.83
CA SER A 896 -19.66 35.97 -13.63
C SER A 896 -19.28 35.16 -12.40
N GLU A 897 -19.07 33.85 -12.52
CA GLU A 897 -18.58 33.01 -11.41
C GLU A 897 -17.15 33.41 -11.00
N LEU A 898 -16.26 33.73 -11.95
CA LEU A 898 -14.92 34.23 -11.63
C LEU A 898 -14.97 35.61 -10.94
N VAL A 899 -15.92 36.47 -11.32
CA VAL A 899 -16.19 37.75 -10.62
C VAL A 899 -16.71 37.51 -9.19
N GLN A 900 -17.59 36.53 -8.99
CA GLN A 900 -18.05 36.17 -7.65
C GLN A 900 -16.90 35.59 -6.80
N LEU A 901 -16.04 34.77 -7.39
CA LEU A 901 -14.89 34.18 -6.71
C LEU A 901 -13.87 35.24 -6.28
N SER A 902 -13.52 36.17 -7.18
CA SER A 902 -12.69 37.34 -6.84
C SER A 902 -13.34 38.22 -5.77
N SER A 903 -14.66 38.43 -5.82
CA SER A 903 -15.40 39.18 -4.80
C SER A 903 -15.36 38.50 -3.43
N PHE A 904 -15.47 37.17 -3.39
CA PHE A 904 -15.40 36.37 -2.18
C PHE A 904 -14.02 36.50 -1.50
N TYR A 905 -12.95 36.41 -2.29
CA TYR A 905 -11.59 36.54 -1.78
C TYR A 905 -11.10 38.00 -1.61
N ALA A 906 -11.86 38.99 -2.07
CA ALA A 906 -11.42 40.40 -2.09
C ALA A 906 -11.00 40.93 -0.72
N ASN A 907 -11.80 40.66 0.33
CA ASN A 907 -11.49 41.10 1.69
C ASN A 907 -10.18 40.47 2.20
N ARG A 908 -9.94 39.20 1.87
CA ARG A 908 -8.78 38.42 2.33
C ARG A 908 -7.47 39.00 1.79
N PHE A 909 -7.45 39.36 0.51
CA PHE A 909 -6.25 39.83 -0.19
C PHE A 909 -6.23 41.36 -0.42
N SER A 910 -7.08 42.10 0.31
CA SER A 910 -7.18 43.57 0.22
C SER A 910 -7.42 44.08 -1.21
N TRP A 911 -8.22 43.37 -1.98
CA TRP A 911 -8.68 43.81 -3.29
C TRP A 911 -9.93 44.68 -3.16
N SER A 912 -10.13 45.60 -4.09
CA SER A 912 -11.45 46.21 -4.28
C SER A 912 -12.45 45.12 -4.68
N LYS A 913 -13.75 45.31 -4.43
CA LYS A 913 -14.73 44.42 -5.07
C LYS A 913 -14.76 44.73 -6.56
N PRO A 914 -14.77 43.72 -7.46
CA PRO A 914 -14.91 43.98 -8.89
C PRO A 914 -16.18 44.78 -9.17
N SER A 915 -16.09 45.81 -10.01
CA SER A 915 -17.30 46.41 -10.59
C SER A 915 -17.94 45.38 -11.50
N THR A 916 -19.21 45.06 -11.26
CA THR A 916 -20.02 44.13 -12.05
C THR A 916 -20.06 44.47 -13.52
#